data_AF-A0A4Q7NNE4-F1
#
_entry.id   AF-A0A4Q7NNE4-F1
#
_cell.length_a   1.000
_cell.length_b   1.000
_cell.length_c   1.000
_cell.angle_alpha   90.00
_cell.angle_beta   90.00
_cell.angle_gamma   90.00
#
_symmetry.space_group_name_H-M   'P 1'
#
loop_
_entity.id
_entity.type
_entity.pdbx_description
1 polymer ?
#
loop_
_entity_poly.entity_id
_entity_poly.type
_entity_poly.pdbx_seq_one_letter_code
_entity_poly.pdbx_strand_id
1 'polypeptide(L)'
;MLQRRAPLDVLRLYPAHDYTLYGALKSRESRRQAELFLEFEGVVHSHAGFLRTVDRLARGLFERGVRDGDRVAIVARNHAAHVLLLFALTRINATLVPLNPEAGLESLRYMLEKSRVSGAFVTAETLPAVSDAVRGLQACPWLVRIDGADDGGAMWQALMSARGNGELPVPRSDATCLIIFTSGTTGFPKGVMHSQRNFLLAGEANVARLWLQPEDRVLTILPLFHTNALFYSLTGALAAGAGVLLQSRFSASRFWDVAAESRATTVNVIESVGRILRARPRHEFRGDHVLESVYGARADVQECFRVEFGISRLVSGFGMTEIPGVCCTPWVGPDKTGSMGLLGEHPDPDVKWATARIVDEQGNDVPDGVPGEFWVKHPAVMQGYFDEPGQTRESFEGEWFKTGDLVKRDIDGYYWFVGRRKDVIRRRGENISGQEIDRVLASHPLVYEAAAIAAPSEWGEDEILVCVAKRQGAEVSAWDVLDWCRERLPAFKVPRYIWMTDELPYTPTHKVAKQKLREDLARIMAAAVDVERDAPASSAPEQTSGAGPVVVVGSGMAGIAAALEARTSGAQVVLFEKFEPAVAGGNTRVCGGAFLAPSGQGADAEKAFVESLAECTHGEGNVQLFEVLARHALPSIRWIQDLGAEFLPAYPCSPPYRCSVHPLAPGQFVGMPALVSRLHAALEAAGVSVRFQTEVLEIIVDDGGAVRGVEIRDAQGKKRREKASAVILAGGGYAGNKAWLKQWVGEGADALMVRGVDTAQGEAIDLAARAGASVARMEGLASLHVAAVCPELPGGGNPSRAIPYAIAVNARGERYVDESKGYVANGKAALRQPQQRVSVIVDSAMLELPGVETALKTYGNMGLPVARADTVDELAVQIGVQPAGLKATIQQFNAAIDGTAAMSAEPPKTAWAWPIAHPPFFAFSPLQPAITLTFGGVEIDVSARVRNRDGSCIQGLYAAGEMAGCLFRHDYLGGASLTNCLVMGRIAGREAASYAARLNSSIGQWARKP
;
A
#
# COMPACT_ATOMS: atom_id res chain seq x y z
N MET A 1 -27.33 3.50 33.45
CA MET A 1 -26.01 2.85 33.41
C MET A 1 -25.32 3.13 34.74
N LEU A 2 -24.92 2.10 35.49
CA LEU A 2 -24.08 2.29 36.67
C LEU A 2 -22.78 2.95 36.23
N GLN A 3 -22.36 4.00 36.94
CA GLN A 3 -21.08 4.66 36.70
C GLN A 3 -19.96 3.62 36.93
N ARG A 4 -19.22 3.25 35.88
CA ARG A 4 -18.09 2.32 36.00
C ARG A 4 -17.00 2.95 36.87
N ARG A 5 -16.37 2.12 37.72
CA ARG A 5 -15.24 2.54 38.56
C ARG A 5 -13.98 2.65 37.72
N ALA A 6 -13.08 3.55 38.10
CA ALA A 6 -11.77 3.61 37.47
C ALA A 6 -11.01 2.28 37.69
N PRO A 7 -10.16 1.84 36.76
CA PRO A 7 -9.47 0.54 36.87
C PRO A 7 -8.71 0.33 38.18
N LEU A 8 -8.04 1.38 38.69
CA LEU A 8 -7.32 1.31 39.97
C LEU A 8 -8.26 1.12 41.16
N ASP A 9 -9.43 1.77 41.15
CA ASP A 9 -10.44 1.63 42.21
C ASP A 9 -11.01 0.22 42.24
N VAL A 10 -11.17 -0.44 41.08
CA VAL A 10 -11.57 -1.84 40.99
C VAL A 10 -10.56 -2.75 41.69
N LEU A 11 -9.26 -2.56 41.43
CA LEU A 11 -8.22 -3.35 42.09
C LEU A 11 -8.20 -3.13 43.61
N ARG A 12 -8.45 -1.90 44.06
CA ARG A 12 -8.47 -1.49 45.48
C ARG A 12 -9.70 -1.96 46.26
N LEU A 13 -10.71 -2.54 45.62
CA LEU A 13 -11.86 -3.15 46.32
C LEU A 13 -11.43 -4.34 47.19
N TYR A 14 -10.32 -4.97 46.84
CA TYR A 14 -9.86 -6.20 47.47
C TYR A 14 -8.59 -5.96 48.29
N PRO A 15 -8.35 -6.74 49.36
CA PRO A 15 -7.08 -6.70 50.09
C PRO A 15 -5.89 -6.96 49.17
N ALA A 16 -4.75 -6.34 49.45
CA ALA A 16 -3.51 -6.62 48.71
C ALA A 16 -3.15 -8.11 48.78
N HIS A 17 -2.62 -8.66 47.68
CA HIS A 17 -2.12 -10.04 47.63
C HIS A 17 -0.61 -10.08 47.43
N ASP A 18 -0.05 -11.25 47.72
CA ASP A 18 1.38 -11.58 47.63
C ASP A 18 1.84 -11.95 46.19
N TYR A 19 1.06 -11.58 45.18
CA TYR A 19 1.25 -11.99 43.78
C TYR A 19 1.29 -13.52 43.56
N THR A 20 0.66 -14.30 44.43
CA THR A 20 0.31 -15.70 44.18
C THR A 20 -1.14 -15.80 43.70
N LEU A 21 -1.44 -16.77 42.82
CA LEU A 21 -2.81 -16.98 42.32
C LEU A 21 -3.78 -17.33 43.45
N TYR A 22 -3.29 -18.09 44.44
CA TYR A 22 -4.06 -18.45 45.61
C TYR A 22 -4.33 -17.24 46.53
N GLY A 23 -3.33 -16.38 46.75
CA GLY A 23 -3.48 -15.13 47.49
C GLY A 23 -4.46 -14.17 46.80
N ALA A 24 -4.36 -14.03 45.47
CA ALA A 24 -5.29 -13.24 44.68
C ALA A 24 -6.73 -13.77 44.78
N LEU A 25 -6.92 -15.09 44.70
CA LEU A 25 -8.24 -15.73 44.86
C LEU A 25 -8.82 -15.50 46.26
N LYS A 26 -8.03 -15.67 47.32
CA LYS A 26 -8.44 -15.39 48.71
C LYS A 26 -8.84 -13.93 48.92
N SER A 27 -8.06 -13.02 48.34
CA SER A 27 -8.34 -11.58 48.39
C SER A 27 -9.72 -11.27 47.81
N ARG A 28 -10.06 -11.82 46.62
CA ARG A 28 -11.39 -11.62 46.01
C ARG A 28 -12.49 -12.33 46.79
N GLU A 29 -12.25 -13.58 47.21
CA GLU A 29 -13.19 -14.38 48.01
C GLU A 29 -13.63 -13.65 49.28
N SER A 30 -12.72 -12.96 49.99
CA SER A 30 -13.03 -12.22 51.21
C SER A 30 -14.12 -11.14 51.06
N ARG A 31 -14.37 -10.67 49.84
CA ARG A 31 -15.39 -9.66 49.51
C ARG A 31 -16.55 -10.21 48.66
N ARG A 32 -16.36 -11.36 48.01
CA ARG A 32 -17.22 -11.88 46.91
C ARG A 32 -17.61 -13.36 47.10
N GLN A 33 -17.72 -13.83 48.34
CA GLN A 33 -17.84 -15.27 48.67
C GLN A 33 -18.90 -16.04 47.85
N ALA A 34 -20.10 -15.47 47.73
CA ALA A 34 -21.26 -16.09 47.08
C ALA A 34 -21.35 -15.79 45.57
N GLU A 35 -20.57 -14.83 45.07
CA GLU A 35 -20.65 -14.40 43.68
C GLU A 35 -19.98 -15.40 42.72
N LEU A 36 -20.46 -15.42 41.48
CA LEU A 36 -19.92 -16.24 40.40
C LEU A 36 -18.43 -15.96 40.18
N PHE A 37 -17.62 -17.02 40.16
CA PHE A 37 -16.24 -16.97 39.66
C PHE A 37 -16.09 -17.75 38.34
N LEU A 38 -16.61 -18.98 38.27
CA LEU A 38 -16.50 -19.84 37.10
C LEU A 38 -17.81 -20.58 36.83
N GLU A 39 -18.29 -20.51 35.59
CA GLU A 39 -19.42 -21.31 35.09
C GLU A 39 -18.95 -22.14 33.90
N PHE A 40 -19.25 -23.45 33.91
CA PHE A 40 -18.95 -24.37 32.80
C PHE A 40 -20.06 -25.42 32.71
N GLU A 41 -20.68 -25.56 31.53
CA GLU A 41 -21.76 -26.53 31.27
C GLU A 41 -22.88 -26.53 32.33
N GLY A 42 -23.27 -25.32 32.80
CA GLY A 42 -24.30 -25.12 33.80
C GLY A 42 -23.85 -25.36 35.25
N VAL A 43 -22.62 -25.83 35.48
CA VAL A 43 -22.03 -25.95 36.82
C VAL A 43 -21.42 -24.61 37.23
N VAL A 44 -21.91 -24.06 38.34
CA VAL A 44 -21.52 -22.76 38.87
C VAL A 44 -20.61 -22.92 40.10
N HIS A 45 -19.43 -22.31 40.05
CA HIS A 45 -18.56 -22.12 41.20
C HIS A 45 -18.58 -20.67 41.65
N SER A 46 -19.01 -20.43 42.89
CA SER A 46 -18.77 -19.14 43.55
C SER A 46 -17.29 -18.98 43.90
N HIS A 47 -16.81 -17.77 44.21
CA HIS A 47 -15.43 -17.58 44.68
C HIS A 47 -15.07 -18.49 45.87
N ALA A 48 -15.93 -18.58 46.88
CA ALA A 48 -15.70 -19.44 48.04
C ALA A 48 -15.77 -20.93 47.68
N GLY A 49 -16.70 -21.33 46.80
CA GLY A 49 -16.80 -22.70 46.30
C GLY A 49 -15.57 -23.13 45.50
N PHE A 50 -15.08 -22.25 44.63
CA PHE A 50 -13.89 -22.46 43.83
C PHE A 50 -12.64 -22.58 44.72
N LEU A 51 -12.44 -21.65 45.68
CA LEU A 51 -11.31 -21.69 46.62
C LEU A 51 -11.27 -23.00 47.42
N ARG A 52 -12.41 -23.44 47.98
CA ARG A 52 -12.49 -24.74 48.69
C ARG A 52 -12.10 -25.91 47.81
N THR A 53 -12.49 -25.86 46.54
CA THR A 53 -12.22 -26.92 45.57
C THR A 53 -10.73 -26.94 45.19
N VAL A 54 -10.14 -25.77 44.96
CA VAL A 54 -8.70 -25.60 44.75
C VAL A 54 -7.89 -26.15 45.92
N ASP A 55 -8.27 -25.83 47.17
CA ASP A 55 -7.57 -26.34 48.35
C ASP A 55 -7.62 -27.87 48.46
N ARG A 56 -8.77 -28.48 48.16
CA ARG A 56 -8.90 -29.95 48.15
C ARG A 56 -8.06 -30.57 47.04
N LEU A 57 -8.16 -30.04 45.83
CA LEU A 57 -7.41 -30.52 44.68
C LEU A 57 -5.89 -30.41 44.89
N ALA A 58 -5.42 -29.29 45.47
CA ALA A 58 -4.01 -29.09 45.81
C ALA A 58 -3.51 -30.16 46.80
N ARG A 59 -4.32 -30.49 47.83
CA ARG A 59 -4.01 -31.57 48.78
C ARG A 59 -3.99 -32.93 48.11
N GLY A 60 -4.98 -33.26 47.29
CA GLY A 60 -5.03 -34.53 46.58
C GLY A 60 -3.85 -34.72 45.63
N LEU A 61 -3.45 -33.66 44.91
CA LEU A 61 -2.27 -33.67 44.03
C LEU A 61 -0.98 -33.86 44.84
N PHE A 62 -0.86 -33.19 45.99
CA PHE A 62 0.28 -33.35 46.89
C PHE A 62 0.36 -34.76 47.49
N GLU A 63 -0.76 -35.35 47.91
CA GLU A 63 -0.81 -36.75 48.38
C GLU A 63 -0.44 -37.74 47.28
N ARG A 64 -0.78 -37.42 46.02
CA ARG A 64 -0.39 -38.22 44.83
C ARG A 64 1.10 -38.09 44.45
N GLY A 65 1.86 -37.27 45.17
CA GLY A 65 3.30 -37.13 44.97
C GLY A 65 3.72 -35.93 44.13
N VAL A 66 2.82 -35.03 43.74
CA VAL A 66 3.20 -33.77 43.06
C VAL A 66 3.92 -32.87 44.06
N ARG A 67 5.09 -32.36 43.68
CA ARG A 67 5.94 -31.51 44.53
C ARG A 67 6.23 -30.16 43.87
N ASP A 68 6.95 -29.31 44.59
CA ASP A 68 7.42 -28.01 44.11
C ASP A 68 8.19 -28.17 42.78
N GLY A 69 7.84 -27.35 41.80
CA GLY A 69 8.41 -27.36 40.46
C GLY A 69 7.82 -28.40 39.53
N ASP A 70 7.12 -29.44 40.01
CA ASP A 70 6.56 -30.50 39.18
C ASP A 70 5.60 -29.98 38.12
N ARG A 71 5.54 -30.66 36.98
CA ARG A 71 4.74 -30.26 35.82
C ARG A 71 3.63 -31.28 35.60
N VAL A 72 2.42 -30.79 35.42
CA VAL A 72 1.25 -31.64 35.20
C VAL A 72 0.55 -31.15 33.95
N ALA A 73 0.34 -32.07 33.00
CA ALA A 73 -0.32 -31.74 31.75
C ALA A 73 -1.85 -31.77 31.88
N ILE A 74 -2.52 -31.00 31.02
CA ILE A 74 -3.93 -31.22 30.69
C ILE A 74 -4.07 -31.25 29.17
N VAL A 75 -4.72 -32.29 28.65
CA VAL A 75 -4.96 -32.52 27.23
C VAL A 75 -6.46 -32.66 27.02
N ALA A 76 -7.13 -31.52 26.86
CA ALA A 76 -8.57 -31.46 26.72
C ALA A 76 -8.99 -30.19 25.99
N ARG A 77 -10.21 -30.19 25.44
CA ARG A 77 -10.89 -28.93 25.09
C ARG A 77 -11.16 -28.12 26.36
N ASN A 78 -11.66 -26.89 26.23
CA ASN A 78 -11.96 -26.08 27.40
C ASN A 78 -12.83 -26.85 28.40
N HIS A 79 -12.36 -26.90 29.64
CA HIS A 79 -12.99 -27.65 30.72
C HIS A 79 -12.67 -26.96 32.04
N ALA A 80 -13.58 -27.00 33.03
CA ALA A 80 -13.36 -26.40 34.35
C ALA A 80 -12.05 -26.85 35.02
N ALA A 81 -11.62 -28.09 34.75
CA ALA A 81 -10.36 -28.64 35.25
C ALA A 81 -9.13 -27.81 34.84
N HIS A 82 -9.11 -27.14 33.68
CA HIS A 82 -8.01 -26.25 33.30
C HIS A 82 -7.78 -25.17 34.36
N VAL A 83 -8.87 -24.52 34.77
CA VAL A 83 -8.83 -23.43 35.74
C VAL A 83 -8.55 -23.99 37.14
N LEU A 84 -9.23 -25.07 37.54
CA LEU A 84 -9.00 -25.70 38.85
C LEU A 84 -7.56 -26.17 39.04
N LEU A 85 -6.98 -26.85 38.03
CA LEU A 85 -5.60 -27.35 38.09
C LEU A 85 -4.60 -26.21 38.13
N LEU A 86 -4.80 -25.12 37.37
CA LEU A 86 -3.92 -23.96 37.40
C LEU A 86 -3.79 -23.42 38.84
N PHE A 87 -4.90 -23.20 39.54
CA PHE A 87 -4.86 -22.68 40.91
C PHE A 87 -4.39 -23.73 41.93
N ALA A 88 -4.75 -25.01 41.75
CA ALA A 88 -4.36 -26.07 42.67
C ALA A 88 -2.88 -26.43 42.60
N LEU A 89 -2.29 -26.48 41.40
CA LEU A 89 -0.86 -26.73 41.21
C LEU A 89 -0.03 -25.55 41.73
N THR A 90 -0.43 -24.33 41.43
CA THR A 90 0.28 -23.13 41.90
C THR A 90 0.23 -22.93 43.40
N ARG A 91 -0.84 -23.42 44.07
CA ARG A 91 -0.91 -23.49 45.53
C ARG A 91 0.22 -24.33 46.13
N ILE A 92 0.77 -25.29 45.38
CA ILE A 92 1.89 -26.15 45.81
C ILE A 92 3.17 -25.90 44.99
N ASN A 93 3.29 -24.74 44.34
CA ASN A 93 4.42 -24.33 43.48
C ASN A 93 4.69 -25.27 42.28
N ALA A 94 3.70 -26.06 41.88
CA ALA A 94 3.73 -26.87 40.68
C ALA A 94 3.19 -26.10 39.46
N THR A 95 3.48 -26.60 38.27
CA THR A 95 3.26 -25.96 36.98
C THR A 95 2.20 -26.70 36.16
N LEU A 96 1.25 -25.97 35.59
CA LEU A 96 0.31 -26.50 34.61
C LEU A 96 0.91 -26.44 33.20
N VAL A 97 0.75 -27.52 32.43
CA VAL A 97 1.15 -27.61 31.02
C VAL A 97 -0.10 -27.92 30.17
N PRO A 98 -0.85 -26.90 29.73
CA PRO A 98 -2.03 -27.14 28.91
C PRO A 98 -1.62 -27.40 27.46
N LEU A 99 -2.08 -28.52 26.90
CA LEU A 99 -1.71 -29.01 25.57
C LEU A 99 -2.92 -29.07 24.65
N ASN A 100 -2.68 -28.88 23.36
CA ASN A 100 -3.73 -28.97 22.35
C ASN A 100 -4.30 -30.41 22.29
N PRO A 101 -5.62 -30.62 22.51
CA PRO A 101 -6.25 -31.94 22.38
C PRO A 101 -6.19 -32.51 20.96
N GLU A 102 -6.01 -31.66 19.94
CA GLU A 102 -5.91 -32.06 18.54
C GLU A 102 -4.45 -32.23 18.07
N ALA A 103 -3.47 -32.23 18.99
CA ALA A 103 -2.08 -32.47 18.63
C ALA A 103 -1.88 -33.92 18.14
N GLY A 104 -1.22 -34.08 17.00
CA GLY A 104 -0.82 -35.39 16.50
C GLY A 104 0.13 -36.13 17.46
N LEU A 105 0.16 -37.46 17.36
CA LEU A 105 0.87 -38.35 18.29
C LEU A 105 2.31 -37.93 18.59
N GLU A 106 3.10 -37.63 17.56
CA GLU A 106 4.52 -37.25 17.71
C GLU A 106 4.69 -35.91 18.42
N SER A 107 3.86 -34.91 18.06
CA SER A 107 3.89 -33.59 18.72
C SER A 107 3.47 -33.69 20.18
N LEU A 108 2.44 -34.48 20.47
CA LEU A 108 1.96 -34.71 21.83
C LEU A 108 3.02 -35.44 22.67
N ARG A 109 3.64 -36.50 22.13
CA ARG A 109 4.75 -37.21 22.78
C ARG A 109 5.91 -36.26 23.08
N TYR A 110 6.35 -35.48 22.09
CA TYR A 110 7.41 -34.50 22.25
C TYR A 110 7.13 -33.52 23.40
N MET A 111 5.92 -32.93 23.45
CA MET A 111 5.58 -31.95 24.49
C MET A 111 5.53 -32.58 25.89
N LEU A 112 4.95 -33.78 26.01
CA LEU A 112 4.90 -34.53 27.26
C LEU A 112 6.30 -34.92 27.76
N GLU A 113 7.15 -35.39 26.85
CA GLU A 113 8.55 -35.74 27.14
C GLU A 113 9.36 -34.52 27.55
N LYS A 114 9.32 -33.47 26.72
CA LYS A 114 10.07 -32.23 26.94
C LYS A 114 9.70 -31.58 28.26
N SER A 115 8.42 -31.52 28.60
CA SER A 115 7.97 -30.97 29.87
C SER A 115 8.20 -31.86 31.08
N ARG A 116 8.66 -33.10 30.92
CA ARG A 116 8.94 -34.04 32.02
C ARG A 116 7.78 -34.06 33.04
N VAL A 117 6.57 -34.28 32.51
CA VAL A 117 5.35 -34.20 33.32
C VAL A 117 5.22 -35.39 34.26
N SER A 118 4.81 -35.14 35.50
CA SER A 118 4.57 -36.18 36.50
C SER A 118 3.23 -36.87 36.27
N GLY A 119 2.28 -36.18 35.63
CA GLY A 119 0.92 -36.66 35.36
C GLY A 119 0.23 -35.88 34.24
N ALA A 120 -0.83 -36.44 33.69
CA ALA A 120 -1.67 -35.79 32.68
C ALA A 120 -3.17 -36.01 32.96
N PHE A 121 -3.94 -34.92 32.83
CA PHE A 121 -5.39 -34.93 32.87
C PHE A 121 -5.95 -34.97 31.45
N VAL A 122 -6.90 -35.86 31.20
CA VAL A 122 -7.43 -36.17 29.86
C VAL A 122 -8.95 -36.29 29.89
N THR A 123 -9.60 -36.25 28.74
CA THR A 123 -11.02 -36.62 28.59
C THR A 123 -11.15 -38.00 27.99
N ALA A 124 -12.36 -38.57 27.93
CA ALA A 124 -12.64 -39.81 27.21
C ALA A 124 -12.23 -39.69 25.73
N GLU A 125 -12.41 -38.51 25.14
CA GLU A 125 -12.01 -38.20 23.76
C GLU A 125 -10.48 -38.25 23.56
N THR A 126 -9.70 -37.67 24.48
CA THR A 126 -8.23 -37.54 24.30
C THR A 126 -7.44 -38.70 24.90
N LEU A 127 -8.04 -39.50 25.78
CA LEU A 127 -7.38 -40.62 26.47
C LEU A 127 -6.66 -41.60 25.52
N PRO A 128 -7.23 -42.05 24.38
CA PRO A 128 -6.53 -42.98 23.49
C PRO A 128 -5.22 -42.40 22.93
N ALA A 129 -5.26 -41.19 22.37
CA ALA A 129 -4.10 -40.53 21.78
C ALA A 129 -3.01 -40.23 22.83
N VAL A 130 -3.41 -39.80 24.03
CA VAL A 130 -2.47 -39.55 25.13
C VAL A 130 -1.85 -40.86 25.62
N SER A 131 -2.64 -41.93 25.74
CA SER A 131 -2.15 -43.26 26.14
C SER A 131 -1.10 -43.80 25.16
N ASP A 132 -1.26 -43.56 23.87
CA ASP A 132 -0.27 -43.92 22.85
C ASP A 132 0.98 -43.05 22.89
N ALA A 133 0.82 -41.76 23.21
CA ALA A 133 1.95 -40.84 23.35
C ALA A 133 2.83 -41.25 24.54
N VAL A 134 2.22 -41.53 25.71
CA VAL A 134 2.95 -41.84 26.95
C VAL A 134 3.64 -43.20 26.93
N ARG A 135 3.12 -44.18 26.17
CA ARG A 135 3.75 -45.50 26.00
C ARG A 135 5.19 -45.44 25.45
N GLY A 136 5.53 -44.38 24.73
CA GLY A 136 6.87 -44.16 24.18
C GLY A 136 7.82 -43.37 25.07
N LEU A 137 7.41 -42.97 26.28
CA LEU A 137 8.21 -42.12 27.17
C LEU A 137 9.10 -42.95 28.11
N GLN A 138 10.28 -42.42 28.44
CA GLN A 138 11.17 -43.05 29.42
C GLN A 138 10.56 -43.12 30.83
N ALA A 139 9.79 -42.11 31.22
CA ALA A 139 9.01 -42.08 32.45
C ALA A 139 7.53 -41.85 32.11
N CYS A 140 6.68 -42.83 32.45
CA CYS A 140 5.26 -42.78 32.10
C CYS A 140 4.49 -41.93 33.14
N PRO A 141 3.89 -40.80 32.76
CA PRO A 141 3.05 -40.02 33.67
C PRO A 141 1.78 -40.79 34.02
N TRP A 142 1.26 -40.57 35.23
CA TRP A 142 -0.09 -41.08 35.55
C TRP A 142 -1.15 -40.34 34.73
N LEU A 143 -2.20 -41.05 34.33
CA LEU A 143 -3.33 -40.47 33.60
C LEU A 143 -4.56 -40.38 34.51
N VAL A 144 -5.28 -39.26 34.46
CA VAL A 144 -6.56 -39.06 35.16
C VAL A 144 -7.59 -38.53 34.18
N ARG A 145 -8.73 -39.23 34.06
CA ARG A 145 -9.85 -38.78 33.24
C ARG A 145 -10.72 -37.78 34.02
N ILE A 146 -11.04 -36.64 33.40
CA ILE A 146 -11.77 -35.52 34.03
C ILE A 146 -13.27 -35.49 33.71
N ASP A 147 -13.72 -36.33 32.78
CA ASP A 147 -15.11 -36.49 32.36
C ASP A 147 -15.63 -37.92 32.67
N GLY A 148 -16.96 -38.02 32.83
CA GLY A 148 -17.66 -39.27 33.17
C GLY A 148 -17.71 -39.57 34.67
N ALA A 149 -18.76 -40.30 35.09
CA ALA A 149 -18.99 -40.74 36.46
C ALA A 149 -18.68 -42.24 36.70
N ASP A 150 -18.26 -42.94 35.64
CA ASP A 150 -17.80 -44.33 35.63
C ASP A 150 -16.35 -44.45 36.16
N ASP A 151 -15.84 -45.69 36.26
CA ASP A 151 -14.58 -46.04 36.96
C ASP A 151 -13.36 -45.19 36.56
N GLY A 152 -13.27 -44.73 35.31
CA GLY A 152 -12.18 -43.87 34.85
C GLY A 152 -12.23 -42.43 35.41
N GLY A 153 -13.40 -41.92 35.80
CA GLY A 153 -13.58 -40.59 36.40
C GLY A 153 -13.50 -40.58 37.94
N ALA A 154 -13.52 -41.76 38.58
CA ALA A 154 -13.47 -41.89 40.04
C ALA A 154 -12.22 -41.23 40.67
N MET A 155 -11.08 -41.29 39.98
CA MET A 155 -9.84 -40.66 40.45
C MET A 155 -9.93 -39.12 40.48
N TRP A 156 -10.58 -38.50 39.48
CA TRP A 156 -10.81 -37.06 39.49
C TRP A 156 -11.70 -36.66 40.67
N GLN A 157 -12.77 -37.41 40.94
CA GLN A 157 -13.65 -37.16 42.08
C GLN A 157 -12.93 -37.34 43.43
N ALA A 158 -12.04 -38.34 43.53
CA ALA A 158 -11.22 -38.56 44.71
C ALA A 158 -10.28 -37.37 44.98
N LEU A 159 -9.60 -36.85 43.96
CA LEU A 159 -8.75 -35.67 44.07
C LEU A 159 -9.54 -34.42 44.50
N MET A 160 -10.72 -34.23 43.91
CA MET A 160 -11.62 -33.11 44.23
C MET A 160 -12.25 -33.21 45.63
N SER A 161 -12.22 -34.40 46.21
CA SER A 161 -12.78 -34.72 47.53
C SER A 161 -11.72 -34.97 48.60
N ALA A 162 -10.43 -34.80 48.30
CA ALA A 162 -9.36 -35.02 49.26
C ALA A 162 -9.57 -34.15 50.53
N ARG A 163 -9.25 -34.73 51.69
CA ARG A 163 -9.37 -34.09 53.02
C ARG A 163 -8.04 -34.08 53.78
N GLY A 164 -6.94 -34.43 53.11
CA GLY A 164 -5.62 -34.57 53.71
C GLY A 164 -5.25 -33.46 54.68
N ASN A 165 -4.73 -33.83 55.85
CA ASN A 165 -4.30 -32.88 56.88
C ASN A 165 -2.83 -32.45 56.74
N GLY A 166 -2.14 -32.88 55.69
CA GLY A 166 -0.75 -32.49 55.43
C GLY A 166 -0.60 -30.97 55.28
N GLU A 167 0.50 -30.43 55.78
CA GLU A 167 0.88 -29.04 55.56
C GLU A 167 1.35 -28.86 54.12
N LEU A 168 0.69 -27.95 53.38
CA LEU A 168 1.08 -27.61 52.01
C LEU A 168 2.20 -26.55 52.04
N PRO A 169 3.14 -26.57 51.09
CA PRO A 169 4.20 -25.58 51.02
C PRO A 169 3.64 -24.16 50.85
N VAL A 170 4.41 -23.14 51.23
CA VAL A 170 4.03 -21.73 51.02
C VAL A 170 4.14 -21.41 49.53
N PRO A 171 3.08 -20.87 48.89
CA PRO A 171 3.13 -20.51 47.48
C PRO A 171 4.09 -19.32 47.27
N ARG A 172 4.87 -19.35 46.18
CA ARG A 172 5.81 -18.27 45.83
C ARG A 172 5.39 -17.56 44.55
N SER A 173 5.49 -16.24 44.52
CA SER A 173 5.09 -15.43 43.38
C SER A 173 5.98 -15.64 42.14
N ASP A 174 7.25 -16.01 42.35
CA ASP A 174 8.25 -16.26 41.31
C ASP A 174 8.21 -17.70 40.76
N ALA A 175 7.47 -18.60 41.40
CA ALA A 175 7.30 -19.98 40.93
C ALA A 175 6.59 -20.01 39.57
N THR A 176 7.08 -20.86 38.66
CA THR A 176 6.48 -21.07 37.34
C THR A 176 5.10 -21.71 37.47
N CYS A 177 4.08 -21.04 36.97
CA CYS A 177 2.69 -21.48 37.02
C CYS A 177 2.23 -22.16 35.72
N LEU A 178 2.80 -21.75 34.59
CA LEU A 178 2.40 -22.16 33.26
C LEU A 178 3.62 -22.41 32.39
N ILE A 179 3.60 -23.53 31.66
CA ILE A 179 4.43 -23.74 30.47
C ILE A 179 3.49 -23.84 29.28
N ILE A 180 3.57 -22.87 28.39
CA ILE A 180 2.73 -22.82 27.19
C ILE A 180 3.60 -23.12 25.98
N PHE A 181 3.26 -24.18 25.24
CA PHE A 181 3.95 -24.52 24.02
C PHE A 181 3.51 -23.63 22.86
N THR A 182 4.47 -22.94 22.25
CA THR A 182 4.24 -22.15 21.03
C THR A 182 4.24 -23.07 19.81
N SER A 183 3.42 -22.76 18.79
CA SER A 183 3.56 -23.41 17.48
C SER A 183 4.87 -22.95 16.86
N GLY A 184 5.96 -23.67 17.10
CA GLY A 184 7.30 -23.29 16.67
C GLY A 184 7.36 -22.98 15.18
N THR A 185 8.00 -21.86 14.81
CA THR A 185 8.30 -21.56 13.40
C THR A 185 9.67 -22.08 12.98
N THR A 186 10.29 -22.95 13.77
CA THR A 186 11.68 -23.43 13.60
C THR A 186 11.79 -24.96 13.80
N GLY A 187 10.71 -25.71 13.53
CA GLY A 187 10.60 -27.15 13.80
C GLY A 187 9.64 -27.44 14.96
N PHE A 188 10.15 -27.76 16.15
CA PHE A 188 9.35 -28.20 17.29
C PHE A 188 8.86 -27.07 18.23
N PRO A 189 7.70 -27.25 18.92
CA PRO A 189 7.15 -26.30 19.89
C PRO A 189 8.10 -25.95 21.05
N LYS A 190 8.15 -24.66 21.43
CA LYS A 190 8.96 -24.18 22.56
C LYS A 190 8.06 -23.96 23.78
N GLY A 191 8.44 -24.48 24.94
CA GLY A 191 7.69 -24.29 26.18
C GLY A 191 8.04 -22.96 26.84
N VAL A 192 7.15 -21.97 26.80
CA VAL A 192 7.37 -20.66 27.42
C VAL A 192 6.92 -20.68 28.87
N MET A 193 7.82 -20.31 29.78
CA MET A 193 7.57 -20.30 31.23
C MET A 193 7.05 -18.95 31.72
N HIS A 194 5.98 -18.97 32.52
CA HIS A 194 5.44 -17.80 33.21
C HIS A 194 5.34 -18.01 34.72
N SER A 195 5.77 -17.02 35.49
CA SER A 195 5.58 -17.00 36.95
C SER A 195 4.15 -16.62 37.34
N GLN A 196 3.75 -16.94 38.58
CA GLN A 196 2.47 -16.49 39.13
C GLN A 196 2.37 -14.95 39.11
N ARG A 197 3.46 -14.25 39.43
CA ARG A 197 3.53 -12.79 39.41
C ARG A 197 3.29 -12.22 38.01
N ASN A 198 3.95 -12.76 36.99
CA ASN A 198 3.81 -12.30 35.61
C ASN A 198 2.36 -12.46 35.15
N PHE A 199 1.75 -13.60 35.48
CA PHE A 199 0.37 -13.91 35.15
C PHE A 199 -0.59 -12.87 35.75
N LEU A 200 -0.47 -12.59 37.05
CA LEU A 200 -1.34 -11.64 37.75
C LEU A 200 -1.17 -10.20 37.26
N LEU A 201 0.07 -9.73 37.10
CA LEU A 201 0.34 -8.37 36.61
C LEU A 201 -0.32 -8.11 35.25
N ALA A 202 -0.25 -9.09 34.35
CA ALA A 202 -0.89 -8.98 33.04
C ALA A 202 -2.43 -8.94 33.16
N GLY A 203 -3.02 -9.69 34.10
CA GLY A 203 -4.45 -9.64 34.38
C GLY A 203 -4.90 -8.30 34.97
N GLU A 204 -4.13 -7.74 35.90
CA GLU A 204 -4.38 -6.40 36.48
C GLU A 204 -4.31 -5.31 35.41
N ALA A 205 -3.30 -5.35 34.53
CA ALA A 205 -3.23 -4.46 33.37
C ALA A 205 -4.45 -4.60 32.43
N ASN A 206 -5.02 -5.81 32.33
CA ASN A 206 -6.21 -6.03 31.50
C ASN A 206 -7.50 -5.41 32.08
N VAL A 207 -7.55 -5.15 33.40
CA VAL A 207 -8.63 -4.36 34.00
C VAL A 207 -8.67 -2.95 33.40
N ALA A 208 -7.51 -2.33 33.16
CA ALA A 208 -7.46 -1.04 32.48
C ALA A 208 -7.80 -1.12 30.98
N ARG A 209 -7.41 -2.21 30.28
CA ARG A 209 -7.71 -2.41 28.85
C ARG A 209 -9.20 -2.42 28.55
N LEU A 210 -9.95 -3.20 29.33
CA LEU A 210 -11.37 -3.44 29.05
C LEU A 210 -12.31 -2.71 30.00
N TRP A 211 -11.75 -2.01 31.01
CA TRP A 211 -12.51 -1.41 32.10
C TRP A 211 -13.37 -2.45 32.83
N LEU A 212 -12.80 -3.63 33.05
CA LEU A 212 -13.49 -4.75 33.71
C LEU A 212 -13.95 -4.34 35.10
N GLN A 213 -15.16 -4.75 35.45
CA GLN A 213 -15.81 -4.51 36.72
C GLN A 213 -16.09 -5.84 37.43
N PRO A 214 -16.25 -5.84 38.77
CA PRO A 214 -16.65 -7.04 39.50
C PRO A 214 -17.96 -7.67 38.98
N GLU A 215 -18.88 -6.85 38.48
CA GLU A 215 -20.19 -7.28 37.98
C GLU A 215 -20.12 -7.86 36.54
N ASP A 216 -18.98 -7.76 35.87
CA ASP A 216 -18.82 -8.26 34.50
C ASP A 216 -18.85 -9.80 34.44
N ARG A 217 -19.33 -10.31 33.31
CA ARG A 217 -19.39 -11.73 32.96
C ARG A 217 -18.59 -11.95 31.68
N VAL A 218 -17.38 -12.49 31.83
CA VAL A 218 -16.40 -12.65 30.74
C VAL A 218 -16.63 -13.98 30.03
N LEU A 219 -17.21 -13.92 28.83
CA LEU A 219 -17.40 -15.07 27.95
C LEU A 219 -16.06 -15.53 27.37
N THR A 220 -15.67 -16.74 27.72
CA THR A 220 -14.40 -17.36 27.33
C THR A 220 -14.66 -18.49 26.35
N ILE A 221 -14.52 -18.16 25.06
CA ILE A 221 -14.72 -19.07 23.92
C ILE A 221 -13.41 -19.52 23.27
N LEU A 222 -12.30 -18.86 23.61
CA LEU A 222 -10.98 -19.18 23.08
C LEU A 222 -10.33 -20.34 23.88
N PRO A 223 -9.45 -21.16 23.26
CA PRO A 223 -8.87 -22.31 23.92
C PRO A 223 -7.93 -21.96 25.08
N LEU A 224 -8.05 -22.67 26.20
CA LEU A 224 -7.23 -22.50 27.41
C LEU A 224 -5.84 -23.16 27.32
N PHE A 225 -5.54 -23.88 26.24
CA PHE A 225 -4.17 -24.30 25.91
C PHE A 225 -3.35 -23.21 25.18
N HIS A 226 -3.91 -22.00 25.07
CA HIS A 226 -3.21 -20.82 24.59
C HIS A 226 -3.21 -19.69 25.62
N THR A 227 -2.11 -18.92 25.60
CA THR A 227 -1.87 -17.75 26.46
C THR A 227 -3.02 -16.75 26.43
N ASN A 228 -3.65 -16.54 25.27
CA ASN A 228 -4.64 -15.48 25.08
C ASN A 228 -5.83 -15.60 26.06
N ALA A 229 -6.52 -16.74 26.07
CA ALA A 229 -7.66 -16.95 26.95
C ALA A 229 -7.27 -16.93 28.44
N LEU A 230 -6.11 -17.51 28.76
CA LEU A 230 -5.59 -17.56 30.12
C LEU A 230 -5.29 -16.14 30.66
N PHE A 231 -4.54 -15.32 29.92
CA PHE A 231 -4.08 -14.02 30.39
C PHE A 231 -5.16 -12.92 30.30
N TYR A 232 -5.89 -12.85 29.19
CA TYR A 232 -6.83 -11.74 28.98
C TYR A 232 -8.24 -12.05 29.48
N SER A 233 -8.72 -13.30 29.39
CA SER A 233 -10.07 -13.63 29.86
C SER A 233 -10.05 -14.03 31.34
N LEU A 234 -9.31 -15.09 31.68
CA LEU A 234 -9.32 -15.65 33.02
C LEU A 234 -8.64 -14.72 34.05
N THR A 235 -7.41 -14.27 33.81
CA THR A 235 -6.71 -13.45 34.82
C THR A 235 -7.25 -12.04 34.94
N GLY A 236 -7.73 -11.46 33.83
CA GLY A 236 -8.45 -10.18 33.85
C GLY A 236 -9.72 -10.27 34.71
N ALA A 237 -10.50 -11.34 34.55
CA ALA A 237 -11.68 -11.59 35.37
C ALA A 237 -11.30 -11.78 36.85
N LEU A 238 -10.28 -12.59 37.15
CA LEU A 238 -9.78 -12.75 38.51
C LEU A 238 -9.37 -11.41 39.14
N ALA A 239 -8.62 -10.57 38.41
CA ALA A 239 -8.11 -9.30 38.91
C ALA A 239 -9.26 -8.34 39.25
N ALA A 240 -10.28 -8.24 38.40
CA ALA A 240 -11.49 -7.45 38.65
C ALA A 240 -12.44 -8.09 39.68
N GLY A 241 -12.29 -9.38 39.96
CA GLY A 241 -13.26 -10.20 40.70
C GLY A 241 -14.56 -10.45 39.91
N ALA A 242 -14.47 -10.46 38.59
CA ALA A 242 -15.56 -10.75 37.64
C ALA A 242 -15.79 -12.27 37.50
N GLY A 243 -16.92 -12.65 36.91
CA GLY A 243 -17.25 -14.04 36.60
C GLY A 243 -16.72 -14.49 35.24
N VAL A 244 -16.26 -15.74 35.13
CA VAL A 244 -15.84 -16.39 33.88
C VAL A 244 -16.91 -17.36 33.40
N LEU A 245 -17.41 -17.13 32.19
CA LEU A 245 -18.36 -18.03 31.51
C LEU A 245 -17.58 -18.85 30.49
N LEU A 246 -17.21 -20.07 30.85
CA LEU A 246 -16.36 -20.93 30.02
C LEU A 246 -17.19 -21.79 29.08
N GLN A 247 -16.92 -21.68 27.78
CA GLN A 247 -17.48 -22.57 26.77
C GLN A 247 -16.47 -23.66 26.41
N SER A 248 -16.93 -24.89 26.20
CA SER A 248 -16.08 -26.03 25.83
C SER A 248 -15.40 -25.83 24.47
N ARG A 249 -16.08 -25.13 23.55
CA ARG A 249 -15.54 -24.67 22.26
C ARG A 249 -16.31 -23.46 21.74
N PHE A 250 -15.72 -22.75 20.79
CA PHE A 250 -16.43 -21.74 20.02
C PHE A 250 -17.48 -22.40 19.09
N SER A 251 -18.70 -21.83 19.05
CA SER A 251 -19.75 -22.20 18.11
C SER A 251 -20.29 -20.93 17.46
N ALA A 252 -20.06 -20.78 16.15
CA ALA A 252 -20.46 -19.59 15.42
C ALA A 252 -21.98 -19.40 15.36
N SER A 253 -22.73 -20.49 15.12
CA SER A 253 -24.19 -20.46 15.00
C SER A 253 -24.91 -20.21 16.32
N ARG A 254 -24.30 -20.58 17.45
CA ARG A 254 -24.87 -20.41 18.79
C ARG A 254 -24.31 -19.20 19.54
N PHE A 255 -23.38 -18.46 18.96
CA PHE A 255 -22.65 -17.41 19.67
C PHE A 255 -23.60 -16.39 20.32
N TRP A 256 -24.57 -15.90 19.55
CA TRP A 256 -25.51 -14.87 20.00
C TRP A 256 -26.51 -15.41 21.02
N ASP A 257 -26.99 -16.64 20.85
CA ASP A 257 -27.83 -17.29 21.86
C ASP A 257 -27.07 -17.43 23.18
N VAL A 258 -25.84 -17.94 23.14
CA VAL A 258 -24.99 -18.07 24.33
C VAL A 258 -24.75 -16.71 24.98
N ALA A 259 -24.39 -15.68 24.21
CA ALA A 259 -24.15 -14.34 24.74
C ALA A 259 -25.38 -13.74 25.43
N ALA A 260 -26.58 -13.94 24.86
CA ALA A 260 -27.84 -13.47 25.42
C ALA A 260 -28.27 -14.28 26.66
N GLU A 261 -28.31 -15.62 26.54
CA GLU A 261 -28.72 -16.54 27.61
C GLU A 261 -27.80 -16.43 28.83
N SER A 262 -26.49 -16.38 28.60
CA SER A 262 -25.50 -16.26 29.67
C SER A 262 -25.33 -14.84 30.19
N ARG A 263 -26.05 -13.86 29.61
CA ARG A 263 -25.91 -12.42 29.89
C ARG A 263 -24.46 -11.96 29.92
N ALA A 264 -23.66 -12.40 28.95
CA ALA A 264 -22.26 -12.03 28.87
C ALA A 264 -22.12 -10.51 28.65
N THR A 265 -21.27 -9.84 29.42
CA THR A 265 -21.00 -8.40 29.27
C THR A 265 -19.74 -8.13 28.47
N THR A 266 -18.81 -9.09 28.46
CA THR A 266 -17.51 -8.97 27.80
C THR A 266 -17.14 -10.28 27.11
N VAL A 267 -16.54 -10.20 25.93
CA VAL A 267 -16.00 -11.36 25.22
C VAL A 267 -14.62 -11.06 24.66
N ASN A 268 -13.76 -12.07 24.67
CA ASN A 268 -12.46 -12.04 24.02
C ASN A 268 -12.52 -12.87 22.74
N VAL A 269 -12.18 -12.26 21.60
CA VAL A 269 -12.15 -12.89 20.29
C VAL A 269 -10.77 -12.78 19.65
N ILE A 270 -10.56 -13.57 18.61
CA ILE A 270 -9.45 -13.38 17.67
C ILE A 270 -10.00 -12.93 16.32
N GLU A 271 -9.11 -12.46 15.45
CA GLU A 271 -9.46 -11.96 14.12
C GLU A 271 -10.38 -12.91 13.34
N SER A 272 -10.07 -14.21 13.33
CA SER A 272 -10.88 -15.22 12.64
C SER A 272 -12.30 -15.32 13.21
N VAL A 273 -12.44 -15.34 14.54
CA VAL A 273 -13.75 -15.36 15.21
C VAL A 273 -14.56 -14.12 14.86
N GLY A 274 -13.95 -12.93 14.90
CA GLY A 274 -14.61 -11.69 14.50
C GLY A 274 -15.14 -11.73 13.07
N ARG A 275 -14.32 -12.21 12.12
CA ARG A 275 -14.71 -12.37 10.70
C ARG A 275 -15.84 -13.38 10.53
N ILE A 276 -15.76 -14.51 11.22
CA ILE A 276 -16.80 -15.54 11.19
C ILE A 276 -18.13 -14.94 11.64
N LEU A 277 -18.14 -14.21 12.77
CA LEU A 277 -19.36 -13.56 13.29
C LEU A 277 -19.90 -12.50 12.34
N ARG A 278 -19.02 -11.66 11.75
CA ARG A 278 -19.41 -10.69 10.72
C ARG A 278 -20.08 -11.37 9.52
N ALA A 279 -19.67 -12.56 9.12
CA ALA A 279 -20.22 -13.30 7.98
C ALA A 279 -21.48 -14.12 8.29
N ARG A 280 -21.93 -14.22 9.56
CA ARG A 280 -23.11 -15.03 9.93
C ARG A 280 -24.44 -14.43 9.43
N PRO A 281 -25.44 -15.26 9.10
CA PRO A 281 -26.79 -14.78 8.82
C PRO A 281 -27.36 -13.95 9.97
N ARG A 282 -27.97 -12.80 9.69
CA ARG A 282 -28.48 -11.90 10.73
C ARG A 282 -29.71 -12.40 11.48
N HIS A 283 -30.38 -13.45 11.01
CA HIS A 283 -31.45 -14.09 11.78
C HIS A 283 -30.94 -14.82 13.03
N GLU A 284 -29.64 -15.09 13.12
CA GLU A 284 -29.00 -15.66 14.31
C GLU A 284 -28.64 -14.59 15.34
N PHE A 285 -28.65 -13.31 14.94
CA PHE A 285 -28.31 -12.20 15.83
C PHE A 285 -29.41 -12.01 16.88
N ARG A 286 -29.00 -11.91 18.14
CA ARG A 286 -29.86 -11.74 19.30
C ARG A 286 -29.66 -10.36 19.90
N GLY A 287 -30.49 -9.39 19.49
CA GLY A 287 -30.40 -8.00 19.95
C GLY A 287 -30.67 -7.80 21.45
N ASP A 288 -31.15 -8.83 22.16
CA ASP A 288 -31.31 -8.87 23.61
C ASP A 288 -30.03 -9.23 24.38
N HIS A 289 -28.89 -9.42 23.69
CA HIS A 289 -27.58 -9.56 24.33
C HIS A 289 -27.20 -8.32 25.14
N VAL A 290 -26.30 -8.47 26.11
CA VAL A 290 -25.79 -7.37 26.95
C VAL A 290 -24.28 -7.16 26.84
N LEU A 291 -23.67 -7.62 25.73
CA LEU A 291 -22.26 -7.38 25.46
C LEU A 291 -21.97 -5.88 25.32
N GLU A 292 -21.10 -5.37 26.17
CA GLU A 292 -20.64 -3.99 26.16
C GLU A 292 -19.22 -3.85 25.63
N SER A 293 -18.38 -4.89 25.82
CA SER A 293 -16.99 -4.86 25.40
C SER A 293 -16.51 -6.12 24.68
N VAL A 294 -15.66 -5.92 23.67
CA VAL A 294 -14.99 -6.99 22.92
C VAL A 294 -13.49 -6.69 22.87
N TYR A 295 -12.69 -7.65 23.34
CA TYR A 295 -11.24 -7.67 23.10
C TYR A 295 -10.91 -8.44 21.83
N GLY A 296 -9.94 -7.96 21.05
CA GLY A 296 -9.45 -8.60 19.82
C GLY A 296 -10.24 -8.25 18.55
N ALA A 297 -11.14 -7.26 18.61
CA ALA A 297 -11.84 -6.74 17.43
C ALA A 297 -10.90 -5.89 16.56
N ARG A 298 -10.44 -6.45 15.44
CA ARG A 298 -9.54 -5.80 14.48
C ARG A 298 -10.30 -4.91 13.49
N ALA A 299 -9.55 -4.09 12.75
CA ALA A 299 -10.05 -3.03 11.87
C ALA A 299 -11.23 -3.41 10.97
N ASP A 300 -11.17 -4.60 10.37
CA ASP A 300 -12.13 -5.10 9.39
C ASP A 300 -13.47 -5.56 9.98
N VAL A 301 -13.58 -5.69 11.32
CA VAL A 301 -14.81 -6.09 12.01
C VAL A 301 -15.34 -5.02 12.96
N GLN A 302 -14.55 -3.99 13.26
CA GLN A 302 -14.92 -2.97 14.24
C GLN A 302 -16.21 -2.22 13.91
N GLU A 303 -16.42 -1.86 12.64
CA GLU A 303 -17.63 -1.15 12.20
C GLU A 303 -18.89 -2.00 12.41
N CYS A 304 -18.87 -3.25 11.96
CA CYS A 304 -19.97 -4.20 12.15
C CYS A 304 -20.28 -4.41 13.64
N PHE A 305 -19.26 -4.60 14.48
CA PHE A 305 -19.45 -4.79 15.91
C PHE A 305 -20.04 -3.55 16.59
N ARG A 306 -19.65 -2.35 16.16
CA ARG A 306 -20.12 -1.10 16.75
C ARG A 306 -21.52 -0.71 16.30
N VAL A 307 -21.75 -0.74 14.98
CA VAL A 307 -22.98 -0.22 14.36
C VAL A 307 -24.08 -1.27 14.36
N GLU A 308 -23.77 -2.50 13.99
CA GLU A 308 -24.77 -3.53 13.79
C GLU A 308 -25.02 -4.36 15.06
N PHE A 309 -23.96 -4.74 15.77
CA PHE A 309 -24.08 -5.48 17.03
C PHE A 309 -24.18 -4.56 18.26
N GLY A 310 -24.12 -3.23 18.09
CA GLY A 310 -24.33 -2.27 19.19
C GLY A 310 -23.29 -2.32 20.30
N ILE A 311 -22.07 -2.82 20.02
CA ILE A 311 -21.01 -2.98 21.03
C ILE A 311 -20.13 -1.72 21.05
N SER A 312 -20.18 -0.99 22.17
CA SER A 312 -19.55 0.33 22.28
C SER A 312 -18.05 0.30 22.54
N ARG A 313 -17.54 -0.68 23.30
CA ARG A 313 -16.10 -0.78 23.63
C ARG A 313 -15.43 -1.89 22.84
N LEU A 314 -14.72 -1.51 21.79
CA LEU A 314 -13.92 -2.43 20.98
C LEU A 314 -12.45 -2.14 21.21
N VAL A 315 -11.70 -3.14 21.67
CA VAL A 315 -10.28 -3.01 21.96
C VAL A 315 -9.51 -4.03 21.12
N SER A 316 -8.54 -3.56 20.35
CA SER A 316 -7.54 -4.39 19.70
C SER A 316 -6.25 -4.35 20.50
N GLY A 317 -5.51 -5.45 20.55
CA GLY A 317 -4.25 -5.54 21.28
C GLY A 317 -3.19 -6.33 20.56
N PHE A 318 -1.94 -6.07 20.91
CA PHE A 318 -0.77 -6.83 20.49
C PHE A 318 -0.06 -7.44 21.69
N GLY A 319 0.34 -8.71 21.54
CA GLY A 319 1.17 -9.42 22.48
C GLY A 319 1.57 -10.78 21.91
N MET A 320 2.55 -11.42 22.54
CA MET A 320 2.99 -12.77 22.21
C MET A 320 2.93 -13.66 23.45
N THR A 321 3.21 -14.95 23.29
CA THR A 321 3.28 -15.86 24.45
C THR A 321 4.34 -15.40 25.44
N GLU A 322 5.46 -14.87 24.95
CA GLU A 322 6.60 -14.40 25.73
C GLU A 322 6.35 -13.04 26.39
N ILE A 323 5.48 -12.21 25.83
CA ILE A 323 5.15 -10.85 26.27
C ILE A 323 3.63 -10.60 26.13
N PRO A 324 2.82 -11.13 27.06
CA PRO A 324 1.37 -11.02 26.98
C PRO A 324 0.93 -9.57 27.23
N GLY A 325 0.20 -9.00 26.27
CA GLY A 325 -0.44 -7.70 26.37
C GLY A 325 0.55 -6.53 26.42
N VAL A 326 1.15 -6.17 25.29
CA VAL A 326 2.08 -5.04 25.20
C VAL A 326 1.35 -3.77 24.76
N CYS A 327 0.74 -3.79 23.57
CA CYS A 327 0.06 -2.62 23.01
C CYS A 327 -1.46 -2.82 22.94
N CYS A 328 -2.22 -1.72 22.89
CA CYS A 328 -3.65 -1.74 22.59
C CYS A 328 -4.19 -0.43 22.02
N THR A 329 -5.27 -0.54 21.24
CA THR A 329 -6.03 0.59 20.68
C THR A 329 -7.54 0.33 20.77
N PRO A 330 -8.35 1.32 21.19
CA PRO A 330 -7.90 2.57 21.84
C PRO A 330 -7.34 2.29 23.25
N TRP A 331 -6.47 3.18 23.74
CA TRP A 331 -6.01 3.21 25.14
C TRP A 331 -6.35 4.55 25.80
N VAL A 332 -5.49 5.56 25.61
CA VAL A 332 -5.77 6.98 25.86
C VAL A 332 -5.59 7.73 24.54
N GLY A 333 -6.68 8.29 23.99
CA GLY A 333 -6.66 9.00 22.70
C GLY A 333 -7.47 8.32 21.59
N PRO A 334 -7.36 8.83 20.34
CA PRO A 334 -8.19 8.39 19.23
C PRO A 334 -7.88 6.94 18.83
N ASP A 335 -8.91 6.20 18.45
CA ASP A 335 -8.74 4.85 17.91
C ASP A 335 -8.07 4.93 16.53
N LYS A 336 -6.78 4.58 16.44
CA LYS A 336 -6.06 4.47 15.17
C LYS A 336 -6.23 3.06 14.60
N THR A 337 -7.36 2.86 13.92
CA THR A 337 -7.72 1.60 13.27
C THR A 337 -6.56 1.05 12.42
N GLY A 338 -6.17 -0.20 12.68
CA GLY A 338 -5.08 -0.89 11.96
C GLY A 338 -3.70 -0.79 12.63
N SER A 339 -3.52 0.10 13.61
CA SER A 339 -2.30 0.15 14.43
C SER A 339 -2.26 -1.01 15.45
N MET A 340 -1.08 -1.28 16.01
CA MET A 340 -0.93 -2.13 17.21
C MET A 340 -1.41 -1.40 18.47
N GLY A 341 -1.52 -0.07 18.40
CA GLY A 341 -1.89 0.81 19.50
C GLY A 341 -0.70 1.42 20.23
N LEU A 342 -0.99 2.06 21.35
CA LEU A 342 -0.01 2.57 22.31
C LEU A 342 0.44 1.44 23.24
N LEU A 343 1.59 1.62 23.91
CA LEU A 343 1.94 0.77 25.04
C LEU A 343 0.82 0.89 26.10
N GLY A 344 0.30 -0.25 26.55
CA GLY A 344 -0.61 -0.26 27.69
C GLY A 344 0.12 0.14 28.96
N GLU A 345 -0.64 0.43 30.01
CA GLU A 345 -0.11 0.76 31.34
C GLU A 345 -0.79 -0.10 32.41
N HIS A 346 -0.16 -0.20 33.56
CA HIS A 346 -0.78 -0.79 34.74
C HIS A 346 -1.72 0.21 35.41
N PRO A 347 -2.89 -0.19 35.96
CA PRO A 347 -3.79 0.72 36.67
C PRO A 347 -3.12 1.45 37.85
N ASP A 348 -2.17 0.79 38.50
CA ASP A 348 -1.36 1.38 39.57
C ASP A 348 -0.15 2.10 38.97
N PRO A 349 -0.04 3.44 39.08
CA PRO A 349 1.05 4.22 38.52
C PRO A 349 2.41 3.95 39.19
N ASP A 350 2.43 3.36 40.39
CA ASP A 350 3.67 2.99 41.07
C ASP A 350 4.32 1.74 40.46
N VAL A 351 3.59 1.00 39.63
CA VAL A 351 4.09 -0.18 38.91
C VAL A 351 4.68 0.27 37.57
N LYS A 352 6.02 0.30 37.50
CA LYS A 352 6.73 0.51 36.22
C LYS A 352 6.33 -0.56 35.21
N TRP A 353 5.67 -0.14 34.14
CA TRP A 353 5.16 -1.02 33.11
C TRP A 353 6.13 -1.19 31.94
N ALA A 354 5.59 -1.40 30.74
CA ALA A 354 6.32 -1.70 29.54
C ALA A 354 7.04 -0.46 28.99
N THR A 355 8.26 -0.65 28.50
CA THR A 355 8.93 0.28 27.59
C THR A 355 9.33 -0.46 26.33
N ALA A 356 9.48 0.26 25.23
CA ALA A 356 9.85 -0.32 23.95
C ALA A 356 10.83 0.55 23.16
N ARG A 357 11.69 -0.14 22.40
CA ARG A 357 12.64 0.42 21.44
C ARG A 357 12.35 -0.14 20.06
N ILE A 358 12.66 0.65 19.03
CA ILE A 358 12.69 0.19 17.65
C ILE A 358 14.13 0.34 17.20
N VAL A 359 14.77 -0.76 16.83
CA VAL A 359 16.22 -0.78 16.61
C VAL A 359 16.61 -1.23 15.19
N ASP A 360 17.76 -0.74 14.73
CA ASP A 360 18.41 -1.20 13.49
C ASP A 360 19.12 -2.56 13.65
N GLU A 361 19.81 -3.02 12.62
CA GLU A 361 20.56 -4.28 12.64
C GLU A 361 21.75 -4.28 13.63
N GLN A 362 22.23 -3.09 14.02
CA GLN A 362 23.32 -2.89 14.97
C GLN A 362 22.81 -2.69 16.41
N GLY A 363 21.49 -2.63 16.62
CA GLY A 363 20.86 -2.43 17.94
C GLY A 363 20.72 -0.96 18.37
N ASN A 364 20.93 0.00 17.47
CA ASN A 364 20.72 1.42 17.73
C ASN A 364 19.27 1.82 17.52
N ASP A 365 18.78 2.80 18.29
CA ASP A 365 17.41 3.30 18.14
C ASP A 365 17.23 4.03 16.81
N VAL A 366 16.14 3.72 16.10
CA VAL A 366 15.77 4.41 14.86
C VAL A 366 14.81 5.58 15.14
N PRO A 367 14.81 6.64 14.32
CA PRO A 367 13.84 7.74 14.43
C PRO A 367 12.39 7.30 14.18
N ASP A 368 11.43 8.10 14.63
CA ASP A 368 10.01 7.90 14.32
C ASP A 368 9.77 7.87 12.80
N GLY A 369 8.84 7.02 12.37
CA GLY A 369 8.55 6.74 10.97
C GLY A 369 9.47 5.71 10.31
N VAL A 370 10.64 5.43 10.87
CA VAL A 370 11.59 4.44 10.34
C VAL A 370 11.27 3.05 10.90
N PRO A 371 11.08 2.01 10.06
CA PRO A 371 10.92 0.64 10.54
C PRO A 371 12.22 0.07 11.15
N GLY A 372 12.08 -0.70 12.23
CA GLY A 372 13.15 -1.48 12.83
C GLY A 372 12.62 -2.62 13.70
N GLU A 373 13.50 -3.39 14.33
CA GLU A 373 13.10 -4.50 15.20
C GLU A 373 12.51 -3.99 16.52
N PHE A 374 11.36 -4.52 16.91
CA PHE A 374 10.65 -4.14 18.12
C PHE A 374 11.22 -4.88 19.32
N TRP A 375 11.86 -4.14 20.23
CA TRP A 375 12.44 -4.65 21.45
C TRP A 375 11.63 -4.14 22.64
N VAL A 376 11.24 -5.04 23.54
CA VAL A 376 10.32 -4.71 24.64
C VAL A 376 10.92 -5.09 25.98
N LYS A 377 10.87 -4.17 26.93
CA LYS A 377 11.06 -4.46 28.35
C LYS A 377 9.69 -4.46 29.00
N HIS A 378 9.27 -5.60 29.56
CA HIS A 378 7.92 -5.78 30.09
C HIS A 378 7.96 -6.49 31.44
N PRO A 379 7.25 -6.02 32.49
CA PRO A 379 7.30 -6.65 33.81
C PRO A 379 6.64 -8.03 33.86
N ALA A 380 5.76 -8.35 32.91
CA ALA A 380 5.17 -9.68 32.71
C ALA A 380 5.82 -10.47 31.56
N VAL A 381 7.06 -10.15 31.16
CA VAL A 381 7.82 -10.98 30.20
C VAL A 381 8.04 -12.38 30.74
N MET A 382 8.09 -13.39 29.88
CA MET A 382 8.37 -14.78 30.26
C MET A 382 9.63 -14.91 31.12
N GLN A 383 9.69 -15.98 31.91
CA GLN A 383 10.92 -16.35 32.63
C GLN A 383 12.00 -16.88 31.68
N GLY A 384 11.57 -17.48 30.57
CA GLY A 384 12.44 -18.09 29.57
C GLY A 384 11.75 -19.28 28.89
N TYR A 385 12.48 -19.94 28.00
CA TYR A 385 12.05 -21.21 27.41
C TYR A 385 12.51 -22.37 28.30
N PHE A 386 11.58 -23.28 28.60
CA PHE A 386 11.82 -24.44 29.46
C PHE A 386 12.92 -25.32 28.87
N ASP A 387 13.98 -25.53 29.66
CA ASP A 387 15.15 -26.34 29.32
C ASP A 387 15.94 -25.88 28.09
N GLU A 388 15.84 -24.59 27.75
CA GLU A 388 16.44 -24.00 26.55
C GLU A 388 17.19 -22.70 26.89
N PRO A 389 18.24 -22.75 27.75
CA PRO A 389 18.91 -21.55 28.23
C PRO A 389 19.67 -20.80 27.12
N GLY A 390 20.17 -21.49 26.11
CA GLY A 390 20.82 -20.87 24.94
C GLY A 390 19.84 -19.99 24.17
N GLN A 391 18.71 -20.57 23.77
CA GLN A 391 17.65 -19.86 23.06
C GLN A 391 16.98 -18.76 23.89
N THR A 392 16.89 -18.97 25.21
CA THR A 392 16.46 -17.92 26.13
C THR A 392 17.43 -16.74 26.04
N ARG A 393 18.74 -16.93 26.23
CA ARG A 393 19.73 -15.86 26.12
C ARG A 393 19.69 -15.16 24.75
N GLU A 394 19.57 -15.91 23.67
CA GLU A 394 19.50 -15.36 22.31
C GLU A 394 18.27 -14.48 22.08
N SER A 395 17.19 -14.67 22.84
CA SER A 395 15.96 -13.88 22.71
C SER A 395 16.00 -12.57 23.48
N PHE A 396 17.05 -12.31 24.25
CA PHE A 396 17.23 -11.07 24.99
C PHE A 396 18.51 -10.33 24.55
N GLU A 397 18.51 -9.02 24.79
CA GLU A 397 19.68 -8.15 24.80
C GLU A 397 19.62 -7.33 26.10
N GLY A 398 20.36 -7.76 27.13
CA GLY A 398 20.16 -7.25 28.49
C GLY A 398 18.73 -7.51 28.98
N GLU A 399 18.00 -6.46 29.35
CA GLU A 399 16.59 -6.55 29.78
C GLU A 399 15.57 -6.46 28.63
N TRP A 400 16.04 -6.28 27.39
CA TRP A 400 15.19 -6.13 26.22
C TRP A 400 14.87 -7.49 25.60
N PHE A 401 13.59 -7.85 25.55
CA PHE A 401 13.14 -9.00 24.79
C PHE A 401 13.01 -8.64 23.31
N LYS A 402 13.69 -9.41 22.46
CA LYS A 402 13.70 -9.25 21.00
C LYS A 402 12.51 -9.98 20.41
N THR A 403 11.52 -9.24 19.92
CA THR A 403 10.25 -9.85 19.47
C THR A 403 10.36 -10.57 18.12
N GLY A 404 11.39 -10.25 17.33
CA GLY A 404 11.49 -10.64 15.94
C GLY A 404 10.43 -10.01 15.03
N ASP A 405 9.69 -9.01 15.51
CA ASP A 405 8.72 -8.22 14.74
C ASP A 405 9.35 -6.90 14.30
N LEU A 406 9.15 -6.53 13.03
CA LEU A 406 9.49 -5.22 12.49
C LEU A 406 8.30 -4.29 12.67
N VAL A 407 8.55 -3.13 13.27
CA VAL A 407 7.55 -2.15 13.66
C VAL A 407 8.06 -0.75 13.31
N LYS A 408 7.14 0.17 13.00
CA LYS A 408 7.41 1.61 12.96
C LYS A 408 6.57 2.33 14.01
N ARG A 409 7.12 3.34 14.67
CA ARG A 409 6.37 4.24 15.56
C ARG A 409 6.01 5.50 14.80
N ASP A 410 4.76 5.93 14.85
CA ASP A 410 4.34 7.20 14.26
C ASP A 410 4.57 8.38 15.22
N ILE A 411 4.37 9.60 14.73
CA ILE A 411 4.62 10.83 15.47
C ILE A 411 3.72 11.00 16.72
N ASP A 412 2.58 10.30 16.75
CA ASP A 412 1.67 10.29 17.90
C ASP A 412 1.98 9.14 18.87
N GLY A 413 3.08 8.41 18.66
CA GLY A 413 3.54 7.32 19.51
C GLY A 413 2.90 5.96 19.23
N TYR A 414 2.03 5.84 18.22
CA TYR A 414 1.37 4.57 17.90
C TYR A 414 2.33 3.64 17.15
N TYR A 415 2.28 2.37 17.53
CA TYR A 415 3.10 1.33 16.91
C TYR A 415 2.35 0.69 15.74
N TRP A 416 3.03 0.52 14.61
CA TRP A 416 2.48 -0.07 13.39
C TRP A 416 3.32 -1.28 13.00
N PHE A 417 2.66 -2.43 12.91
CA PHE A 417 3.29 -3.66 12.48
C PHE A 417 3.67 -3.59 10.99
N VAL A 418 4.93 -3.89 10.67
CA VAL A 418 5.47 -3.92 9.30
C VAL A 418 5.64 -5.35 8.82
N GLY A 419 6.24 -6.23 9.62
CA GLY A 419 6.53 -7.61 9.22
C GLY A 419 7.19 -8.42 10.33
N ARG A 420 7.55 -9.67 10.05
CA ARG A 420 8.36 -10.52 10.92
C ARG A 420 9.77 -10.59 10.34
N ARG A 421 10.80 -10.34 11.15
CA ARG A 421 12.21 -10.35 10.72
C ARG A 421 12.60 -11.63 9.98
N LYS A 422 12.09 -12.78 10.42
CA LYS A 422 12.33 -14.11 9.80
C LYS A 422 11.47 -14.42 8.57
N ASP A 423 10.39 -13.67 8.38
CA ASP A 423 9.50 -13.79 7.20
C ASP A 423 9.76 -12.64 6.22
N VAL A 424 10.84 -11.88 6.43
CA VAL A 424 11.39 -10.96 5.44
C VAL A 424 11.95 -11.81 4.30
N ILE A 425 11.41 -11.61 3.12
CA ILE A 425 11.93 -12.15 1.87
C ILE A 425 12.94 -11.11 1.38
N ARG A 426 14.23 -11.47 1.35
CA ARG A 426 15.29 -10.55 0.90
C ARG A 426 15.43 -10.68 -0.60
N ARG A 427 14.85 -9.75 -1.36
CA ARG A 427 14.79 -9.84 -2.82
C ARG A 427 15.29 -8.55 -3.46
N ARG A 428 16.33 -8.65 -4.26
CA ARG A 428 16.98 -7.57 -5.03
C ARG A 428 17.36 -6.38 -4.15
N GLY A 429 17.96 -6.66 -2.99
CA GLY A 429 18.33 -5.66 -1.98
C GLY A 429 17.17 -5.12 -1.13
N GLU A 430 15.92 -5.57 -1.34
CA GLU A 430 14.75 -5.13 -0.59
C GLU A 430 14.34 -6.15 0.50
N ASN A 431 13.91 -5.64 1.65
CA ASN A 431 13.36 -6.45 2.75
C ASN A 431 11.82 -6.49 2.64
N ILE A 432 11.28 -7.55 2.06
CA ILE A 432 9.85 -7.66 1.76
C ILE A 432 9.12 -8.43 2.86
N SER A 433 8.08 -7.81 3.44
CA SER A 433 7.22 -8.48 4.42
C SER A 433 6.26 -9.45 3.72
N GLY A 434 6.44 -10.76 3.91
CA GLY A 434 5.50 -11.75 3.36
C GLY A 434 4.05 -11.55 3.85
N GLN A 435 3.84 -10.96 5.02
CA GLN A 435 2.49 -10.70 5.53
C GLN A 435 1.74 -9.61 4.75
N GLU A 436 2.45 -8.66 4.14
CA GLU A 436 1.82 -7.66 3.27
C GLU A 436 1.17 -8.34 2.06
N ILE A 437 1.89 -9.32 1.48
CA ILE A 437 1.42 -10.13 0.36
C ILE A 437 0.25 -11.03 0.80
N ASP A 438 0.34 -11.66 1.98
CA ASP A 438 -0.76 -12.44 2.57
C ASP A 438 -2.05 -11.62 2.67
N ARG A 439 -1.96 -10.36 3.14
CA ARG A 439 -3.12 -9.47 3.31
C ARG A 439 -3.74 -9.08 1.97
N VAL A 440 -2.93 -8.79 0.96
CA VAL A 440 -3.43 -8.51 -0.38
C VAL A 440 -4.18 -9.72 -0.93
N LEU A 441 -3.63 -10.92 -0.81
CA LEU A 441 -4.27 -12.14 -1.28
C LEU A 441 -5.50 -12.54 -0.46
N ALA A 442 -5.51 -12.28 0.84
CA ALA A 442 -6.68 -12.50 1.70
C ALA A 442 -7.90 -11.63 1.31
N SER A 443 -7.67 -10.53 0.57
CA SER A 443 -8.74 -9.68 0.02
C SER A 443 -9.28 -10.15 -1.34
N HIS A 444 -8.66 -11.17 -1.95
CA HIS A 444 -9.15 -11.73 -3.21
C HIS A 444 -10.46 -12.52 -2.98
N PRO A 445 -11.54 -12.26 -3.74
CA PRO A 445 -12.87 -12.82 -3.46
C PRO A 445 -12.92 -14.35 -3.52
N LEU A 446 -12.12 -14.96 -4.40
CA LEU A 446 -12.08 -16.42 -4.62
C LEU A 446 -11.01 -17.15 -3.79
N VAL A 447 -10.13 -16.42 -3.10
CA VAL A 447 -9.10 -17.02 -2.25
C VAL A 447 -9.69 -17.23 -0.85
N TYR A 448 -9.49 -18.43 -0.30
CA TYR A 448 -9.85 -18.73 1.08
C TYR A 448 -8.76 -18.22 2.01
N GLU A 449 -7.50 -18.59 1.73
CA GLU A 449 -6.34 -18.08 2.45
C GLU A 449 -5.06 -18.21 1.59
N ALA A 450 -4.04 -17.41 1.92
CA ALA A 450 -2.74 -17.46 1.25
C ALA A 450 -1.58 -17.23 2.22
N ALA A 451 -0.38 -17.69 1.83
CA ALA A 451 0.86 -17.50 2.56
C ALA A 451 2.07 -17.30 1.65
N ALA A 452 2.71 -16.14 1.76
CA ALA A 452 3.97 -15.81 1.13
C ALA A 452 5.17 -16.29 1.97
N ILE A 453 6.12 -16.96 1.33
CA ILE A 453 7.39 -17.42 1.90
C ILE A 453 8.54 -17.14 0.91
N ALA A 454 9.76 -17.08 1.44
CA ALA A 454 10.96 -16.99 0.62
C ALA A 454 11.19 -18.29 -0.14
N ALA A 455 11.53 -18.18 -1.43
CA ALA A 455 12.00 -19.25 -2.28
C ALA A 455 13.45 -18.98 -2.69
N PRO A 456 14.30 -20.00 -2.84
CA PRO A 456 15.68 -19.79 -3.29
C PRO A 456 15.72 -19.15 -4.69
N SER A 457 16.60 -18.17 -4.89
CA SER A 457 16.93 -17.64 -6.22
C SER A 457 18.23 -18.23 -6.75
N GLU A 458 18.35 -18.29 -8.08
CA GLU A 458 19.58 -18.64 -8.79
C GLU A 458 20.68 -17.56 -8.63
N TRP A 459 20.30 -16.36 -8.19
CA TRP A 459 21.17 -15.17 -8.11
C TRP A 459 21.67 -14.84 -6.69
N GLY A 460 21.39 -15.70 -5.71
CA GLY A 460 21.94 -15.63 -4.35
C GLY A 460 21.08 -14.94 -3.29
N GLU A 461 20.02 -14.22 -3.68
CA GLU A 461 18.98 -13.69 -2.78
C GLU A 461 17.69 -14.55 -2.83
N ASP A 462 16.62 -14.14 -2.17
CA ASP A 462 15.33 -14.84 -2.22
C ASP A 462 14.46 -14.37 -3.40
N GLU A 463 13.61 -15.27 -3.91
CA GLU A 463 12.42 -14.95 -4.70
C GLU A 463 11.16 -15.15 -3.84
N ILE A 464 10.01 -14.68 -4.33
CA ILE A 464 8.74 -14.76 -3.60
C ILE A 464 7.93 -15.95 -4.11
N LEU A 465 7.57 -16.86 -3.20
CA LEU A 465 6.59 -17.93 -3.40
C LEU A 465 5.32 -17.63 -2.61
N VAL A 466 4.16 -17.68 -3.25
CA VAL A 466 2.85 -17.65 -2.57
C VAL A 466 2.16 -19.00 -2.67
N CYS A 467 1.72 -19.50 -1.52
CA CYS A 467 0.91 -20.72 -1.39
C CYS A 467 -0.55 -20.30 -1.19
N VAL A 468 -1.48 -20.78 -2.01
CA VAL A 468 -2.87 -20.30 -2.06
C VAL A 468 -3.86 -21.44 -1.94
N ALA A 469 -4.74 -21.34 -0.94
CA ALA A 469 -5.93 -22.17 -0.81
C ALA A 469 -7.16 -21.43 -1.38
N LYS A 470 -7.87 -22.07 -2.32
CA LYS A 470 -9.09 -21.51 -2.93
C LYS A 470 -10.34 -21.75 -2.06
N ARG A 471 -11.37 -20.91 -2.21
CA ARG A 471 -12.67 -21.17 -1.58
C ARG A 471 -13.32 -22.42 -2.16
N GLN A 472 -14.09 -23.13 -1.33
CA GLN A 472 -14.81 -24.31 -1.77
C GLN A 472 -15.75 -23.97 -2.94
N GLY A 473 -15.59 -24.71 -4.05
CA GLY A 473 -16.36 -24.48 -5.29
C GLY A 473 -15.91 -23.28 -6.14
N ALA A 474 -14.85 -22.56 -5.76
CA ALA A 474 -14.31 -21.46 -6.56
C ALA A 474 -13.32 -21.96 -7.63
N GLU A 475 -13.39 -21.37 -8.82
CA GLU A 475 -12.38 -21.52 -9.87
C GLU A 475 -11.46 -20.31 -9.84
N VAL A 476 -10.21 -20.52 -9.44
CA VAL A 476 -9.15 -19.51 -9.42
C VAL A 476 -7.83 -20.18 -9.79
N SER A 477 -7.13 -19.62 -10.78
CA SER A 477 -5.85 -20.11 -11.26
C SER A 477 -4.68 -19.37 -10.60
N ALA A 478 -3.47 -19.93 -10.73
CA ALA A 478 -2.25 -19.23 -10.33
C ALA A 478 -2.08 -17.87 -11.04
N TRP A 479 -2.59 -17.75 -12.28
CA TRP A 479 -2.53 -16.52 -13.06
C TRP A 479 -3.48 -15.44 -12.55
N ASP A 480 -4.69 -15.82 -12.12
CA ASP A 480 -5.63 -14.88 -11.48
C ASP A 480 -5.04 -14.32 -10.17
N VAL A 481 -4.37 -15.17 -9.40
CA VAL A 481 -3.63 -14.78 -8.18
C VAL A 481 -2.49 -13.82 -8.52
N LEU A 482 -1.71 -14.11 -9.58
CA LEU A 482 -0.61 -13.26 -10.04
C LEU A 482 -1.10 -11.87 -10.45
N ASP A 483 -2.16 -11.80 -11.23
CA ASP A 483 -2.74 -10.55 -11.73
C ASP A 483 -3.31 -9.72 -10.58
N TRP A 484 -3.99 -10.37 -9.63
CA TRP A 484 -4.44 -9.71 -8.40
C TRP A 484 -3.29 -9.07 -7.61
N CYS A 485 -2.17 -9.78 -7.50
CA CYS A 485 -0.95 -9.26 -6.89
C CYS A 485 -0.37 -8.08 -7.70
N ARG A 486 -0.26 -8.18 -9.03
CA ARG A 486 0.27 -7.11 -9.89
C ARG A 486 -0.52 -5.81 -9.80
N GLU A 487 -1.84 -5.90 -9.66
CA GLU A 487 -2.72 -4.73 -9.52
C GLU A 487 -2.58 -4.01 -8.17
N ARG A 488 -2.11 -4.69 -7.12
CA ARG A 488 -2.20 -4.22 -5.73
C ARG A 488 -0.87 -4.16 -4.99
N LEU A 489 0.18 -4.75 -5.54
CA LEU A 489 1.53 -4.77 -4.97
C LEU A 489 2.51 -4.08 -5.92
N PRO A 490 3.52 -3.36 -5.39
CA PRO A 490 4.67 -2.92 -6.17
C PRO A 490 5.35 -4.10 -6.87
N ALA A 491 5.91 -3.86 -8.07
CA ALA A 491 6.49 -4.92 -8.92
C ALA A 491 7.52 -5.82 -8.20
N PHE A 492 8.35 -5.24 -7.32
CA PHE A 492 9.34 -6.00 -6.56
C PHE A 492 8.74 -6.93 -5.49
N LYS A 493 7.47 -6.74 -5.11
CA LYS A 493 6.71 -7.59 -4.18
C LYS A 493 5.79 -8.60 -4.88
N VAL A 494 5.75 -8.61 -6.22
CA VAL A 494 4.95 -9.57 -6.99
C VAL A 494 5.60 -10.96 -6.94
N PRO A 495 4.84 -12.04 -6.64
CA PRO A 495 5.38 -13.40 -6.54
C PRO A 495 5.85 -13.94 -7.89
N ARG A 496 6.98 -14.68 -7.87
CA ARG A 496 7.43 -15.48 -9.01
C ARG A 496 6.82 -16.88 -9.00
N TYR A 497 6.70 -17.48 -7.83
CA TYR A 497 6.17 -18.83 -7.70
C TYR A 497 4.79 -18.79 -7.07
N ILE A 498 3.84 -19.53 -7.64
CA ILE A 498 2.47 -19.61 -7.14
C ILE A 498 2.07 -21.07 -7.04
N TRP A 499 1.87 -21.55 -5.82
CA TRP A 499 1.40 -22.90 -5.55
C TRP A 499 -0.08 -22.89 -5.16
N MET A 500 -0.92 -23.53 -5.97
CA MET A 500 -2.34 -23.69 -5.71
C MET A 500 -2.59 -25.01 -4.95
N THR A 501 -3.35 -24.96 -3.86
CA THR A 501 -3.71 -26.13 -3.04
C THR A 501 -5.17 -26.03 -2.60
N ASP A 502 -5.75 -27.16 -2.16
CA ASP A 502 -7.09 -27.16 -1.57
C ASP A 502 -7.05 -26.77 -0.08
N GLU A 503 -5.93 -27.02 0.61
CA GLU A 503 -5.74 -26.69 2.03
C GLU A 503 -4.28 -26.30 2.31
N LEU A 504 -4.09 -25.32 3.20
CA LEU A 504 -2.78 -24.97 3.75
C LEU A 504 -2.57 -25.66 5.12
N PRO A 505 -1.32 -25.99 5.49
CA PRO A 505 -1.07 -26.59 6.79
C PRO A 505 -1.35 -25.56 7.89
N TYR A 506 -2.13 -25.96 8.89
CA TYR A 506 -2.42 -25.12 10.04
C TYR A 506 -1.54 -25.44 11.25
N THR A 507 -1.32 -24.42 12.07
CA THR A 507 -0.93 -24.57 13.47
C THR A 507 -2.14 -25.05 14.29
N PRO A 508 -1.92 -25.58 15.50
CA PRO A 508 -2.96 -25.77 16.52
C PRO A 508 -3.88 -24.57 16.78
N THR A 509 -3.45 -23.35 16.46
CA THR A 509 -4.23 -22.10 16.61
C THR A 509 -5.07 -21.74 15.39
N HIS A 510 -5.14 -22.61 14.38
CA HIS A 510 -5.72 -22.31 13.06
C HIS A 510 -5.10 -21.09 12.37
N LYS A 511 -3.78 -20.94 12.46
CA LYS A 511 -3.00 -20.02 11.62
C LYS A 511 -2.22 -20.81 10.58
N VAL A 512 -1.90 -20.20 9.43
CA VAL A 512 -1.04 -20.86 8.44
C VAL A 512 0.32 -21.20 9.06
N ALA A 513 0.70 -22.46 9.03
CA ALA A 513 1.99 -22.95 9.50
C ALA A 513 3.06 -22.78 8.40
N LYS A 514 3.50 -21.54 8.15
CA LYS A 514 4.52 -21.21 7.13
C LYS A 514 5.82 -22.02 7.26
N GLN A 515 6.15 -22.50 8.46
CA GLN A 515 7.30 -23.37 8.67
C GLN A 515 7.14 -24.75 8.02
N LYS A 516 5.96 -25.36 8.10
CA LYS A 516 5.68 -26.62 7.39
C LYS A 516 5.79 -26.44 5.88
N LEU A 517 5.36 -25.27 5.37
CA LEU A 517 5.56 -24.92 3.96
C LEU A 517 7.06 -24.79 3.60
N ARG A 518 7.91 -24.29 4.50
CA ARG A 518 9.37 -24.21 4.28
C ARG A 518 10.05 -25.58 4.36
N GLU A 519 9.61 -26.46 5.25
CA GLU A 519 10.11 -27.84 5.37
C GLU A 519 9.78 -28.65 4.10
N ASP A 520 8.60 -28.43 3.53
CA ASP A 520 8.14 -29.04 2.27
C ASP A 520 8.54 -28.25 1.01
N LEU A 521 9.41 -27.23 1.13
CA LEU A 521 9.63 -26.24 0.08
C LEU A 521 10.04 -26.88 -1.26
N ALA A 522 10.90 -27.90 -1.26
CA ALA A 522 11.30 -28.58 -2.48
C ALA A 522 10.12 -29.24 -3.21
N ARG A 523 9.21 -29.88 -2.47
CA ARG A 523 7.98 -30.49 -3.02
C ARG A 523 7.01 -29.43 -3.53
N ILE A 524 6.84 -28.36 -2.77
CA ILE A 524 5.95 -27.25 -3.14
C ILE A 524 6.46 -26.56 -4.39
N MET A 525 7.76 -26.24 -4.47
CA MET A 525 8.39 -25.63 -5.62
C MET A 525 8.27 -26.47 -6.90
N ALA A 526 8.34 -27.80 -6.78
CA ALA A 526 8.14 -28.70 -7.92
C ALA A 526 6.69 -28.70 -8.45
N ALA A 527 5.71 -28.38 -7.59
CA ALA A 527 4.30 -28.30 -7.94
C ALA A 527 3.79 -26.87 -8.17
N ALA A 528 4.60 -25.85 -7.85
CA ALA A 528 4.28 -24.46 -8.05
C ALA A 528 4.37 -24.10 -9.53
N VAL A 529 3.47 -23.20 -9.96
CA VAL A 529 3.62 -22.50 -11.23
C VAL A 529 4.75 -21.50 -11.04
N ASP A 530 5.86 -21.72 -11.75
CA ASP A 530 6.87 -20.68 -11.93
C ASP A 530 6.34 -19.74 -13.02
N VAL A 531 5.91 -18.55 -12.63
CA VAL A 531 5.22 -17.65 -13.57
C VAL A 531 6.14 -17.13 -14.67
N GLU A 532 7.46 -17.26 -14.51
CA GLU A 532 8.45 -16.94 -15.54
C GLU A 532 8.64 -18.12 -16.51
N ARG A 533 8.58 -19.37 -16.03
CA ARG A 533 8.78 -20.60 -16.85
C ARG A 533 7.50 -21.15 -17.48
N ASP A 534 6.41 -21.17 -16.71
CA ASP A 534 5.18 -21.92 -16.98
C ASP A 534 4.07 -21.05 -17.58
N ALA A 535 4.40 -19.85 -18.04
CA ALA A 535 3.47 -18.94 -18.72
C ALA A 535 2.67 -19.68 -19.80
N PRO A 536 1.32 -19.78 -19.69
CA PRO A 536 0.51 -20.69 -20.50
C PRO A 536 0.65 -20.35 -21.98
N ALA A 537 0.73 -21.42 -22.79
CA ALA A 537 0.83 -21.46 -24.26
C ALA A 537 -0.35 -20.80 -25.03
N SER A 538 -0.95 -19.74 -24.47
CA SER A 538 -1.29 -18.54 -25.23
C SER A 538 -0.03 -17.71 -25.62
N SER A 539 1.14 -18.22 -25.18
CA SER A 539 2.55 -17.88 -25.42
C SER A 539 3.26 -18.82 -26.43
N ALA A 540 2.56 -19.27 -27.48
CA ALA A 540 3.22 -19.61 -28.74
C ALA A 540 2.61 -18.70 -29.82
N PRO A 541 3.42 -18.00 -30.64
CA PRO A 541 2.91 -17.24 -31.75
C PRO A 541 2.19 -18.21 -32.68
N GLU A 542 0.88 -18.01 -32.88
CA GLU A 542 0.24 -18.55 -34.07
C GLU A 542 1.00 -17.92 -35.25
N GLN A 543 1.90 -18.69 -35.86
CA GLN A 543 2.49 -18.36 -37.16
C GLN A 543 1.36 -18.42 -38.18
N THR A 544 0.51 -17.40 -38.16
CA THR A 544 -0.40 -17.14 -39.26
C THR A 544 0.41 -16.40 -40.31
N SER A 545 0.78 -17.11 -41.36
CA SER A 545 1.32 -16.52 -42.56
C SER A 545 0.29 -15.55 -43.17
N GLY A 546 0.52 -14.25 -42.97
CA GLY A 546 -0.26 -13.16 -43.56
C GLY A 546 -0.02 -11.83 -42.85
N ALA A 547 0.26 -10.76 -43.59
CA ALA A 547 0.48 -9.44 -43.02
C ALA A 547 -0.81 -8.83 -42.47
N GLY A 548 -0.76 -8.29 -41.25
CA GLY A 548 -1.83 -7.48 -40.67
C GLY A 548 -1.75 -6.01 -41.11
N PRO A 549 -2.74 -5.18 -40.76
CA PRO A 549 -2.65 -3.73 -40.95
C PRO A 549 -1.52 -3.10 -40.12
N VAL A 550 -1.18 -1.85 -40.44
CA VAL A 550 -0.48 -0.96 -39.52
C VAL A 550 -1.50 -0.50 -38.48
N VAL A 551 -1.22 -0.77 -37.21
CA VAL A 551 -2.05 -0.34 -36.09
C VAL A 551 -1.51 0.98 -35.54
N VAL A 552 -2.37 1.97 -35.37
CA VAL A 552 -2.04 3.26 -34.74
C VAL A 552 -2.83 3.40 -33.44
N VAL A 553 -2.15 3.73 -32.35
CA VAL A 553 -2.76 3.85 -31.01
C VAL A 553 -2.82 5.32 -30.60
N GLY A 554 -4.04 5.85 -30.48
CA GLY A 554 -4.35 7.23 -30.12
C GLY A 554 -4.62 8.12 -31.34
N SER A 555 -5.62 9.01 -31.25
CA SER A 555 -6.09 9.86 -32.34
C SER A 555 -5.67 11.34 -32.22
N GLY A 556 -4.62 11.65 -31.45
CA GLY A 556 -4.00 12.99 -31.44
C GLY A 556 -3.27 13.30 -32.76
N MET A 557 -2.63 14.47 -32.87
CA MET A 557 -1.96 14.88 -34.12
C MET A 557 -0.95 13.85 -34.64
N ALA A 558 -0.16 13.28 -33.74
CA ALA A 558 0.82 12.26 -34.11
C ALA A 558 0.16 11.01 -34.72
N GLY A 559 -0.95 10.56 -34.14
CA GLY A 559 -1.67 9.37 -34.59
C GLY A 559 -2.39 9.60 -35.91
N ILE A 560 -3.08 10.73 -36.05
CA ILE A 560 -3.73 11.13 -37.31
C ILE A 560 -2.69 11.25 -38.44
N ALA A 561 -1.58 11.94 -38.18
CA ALA A 561 -0.51 12.10 -39.18
C ALA A 561 0.13 10.76 -39.56
N ALA A 562 0.38 9.89 -38.57
CA ALA A 562 0.90 8.55 -38.81
C ALA A 562 -0.05 7.67 -39.63
N ALA A 563 -1.34 7.68 -39.30
CA ALA A 563 -2.33 6.89 -39.99
C ALA A 563 -2.54 7.35 -41.43
N LEU A 564 -2.63 8.68 -41.67
CA LEU A 564 -2.73 9.23 -43.03
C LEU A 564 -1.47 8.93 -43.84
N GLU A 565 -0.27 9.16 -43.30
CA GLU A 565 0.98 8.92 -44.03
C GLU A 565 1.20 7.42 -44.31
N ALA A 566 0.87 6.53 -43.36
CA ALA A 566 0.92 5.09 -43.58
C ALA A 566 -0.05 4.67 -44.69
N ARG A 567 -1.26 5.24 -44.68
CA ARG A 567 -2.29 4.95 -45.68
C ARG A 567 -1.90 5.43 -47.07
N THR A 568 -1.40 6.65 -47.20
CA THR A 568 -0.91 7.20 -48.48
C THR A 568 0.34 6.47 -48.98
N SER A 569 1.13 5.90 -48.06
CA SER A 569 2.26 5.00 -48.38
C SER A 569 1.82 3.57 -48.75
N GLY A 570 0.51 3.30 -48.87
CA GLY A 570 -0.04 2.04 -49.40
C GLY A 570 -0.39 0.98 -48.35
N ALA A 571 -0.29 1.27 -47.05
CA ALA A 571 -0.66 0.31 -46.02
C ALA A 571 -2.18 0.23 -45.80
N GLN A 572 -2.66 -0.92 -45.29
CA GLN A 572 -3.92 -0.97 -44.56
C GLN A 572 -3.69 -0.43 -43.15
N VAL A 573 -4.63 0.37 -42.64
CA VAL A 573 -4.46 1.06 -41.35
C VAL A 573 -5.71 0.91 -40.49
N VAL A 574 -5.50 0.57 -39.22
CA VAL A 574 -6.51 0.62 -38.17
C VAL A 574 -6.02 1.57 -37.08
N LEU A 575 -6.85 2.54 -36.71
CA LEU A 575 -6.56 3.46 -35.61
C LEU A 575 -7.47 3.12 -34.43
N PHE A 576 -6.89 2.82 -33.27
CA PHE A 576 -7.61 2.59 -32.02
C PHE A 576 -7.60 3.88 -31.17
N GLU A 577 -8.80 4.31 -30.77
CA GLU A 577 -9.02 5.44 -29.88
C GLU A 577 -9.84 4.96 -28.68
N LYS A 578 -9.32 5.16 -27.47
CA LYS A 578 -9.97 4.69 -26.24
C LYS A 578 -11.16 5.58 -25.86
N PHE A 579 -11.21 6.80 -26.38
CA PHE A 579 -12.30 7.73 -26.14
C PHE A 579 -13.40 7.67 -27.19
N GLU A 580 -14.53 8.29 -26.88
CA GLU A 580 -15.60 8.57 -27.84
C GLU A 580 -15.22 9.75 -28.76
N PRO A 581 -15.81 9.85 -29.98
CA PRO A 581 -15.45 10.87 -30.96
C PRO A 581 -15.53 12.33 -30.45
N ALA A 582 -16.45 12.60 -29.52
CA ALA A 582 -16.67 13.94 -28.97
C ALA A 582 -15.44 14.49 -28.25
N VAL A 583 -14.66 13.63 -27.58
CA VAL A 583 -13.49 14.00 -26.77
C VAL A 583 -12.17 13.42 -27.31
N ALA A 584 -12.24 12.64 -28.39
CA ALA A 584 -11.08 12.14 -29.13
C ALA A 584 -10.18 13.28 -29.66
N GLY A 585 -8.89 12.98 -29.83
CA GLY A 585 -7.86 13.94 -30.25
C GLY A 585 -6.89 14.36 -29.14
N GLY A 586 -7.14 13.98 -27.89
CA GLY A 586 -6.25 14.24 -26.75
C GLY A 586 -5.85 15.71 -26.60
N ASN A 587 -4.62 15.96 -26.11
CA ASN A 587 -4.07 17.31 -25.93
C ASN A 587 -4.08 18.17 -27.20
N THR A 588 -4.03 17.54 -28.39
CA THR A 588 -4.03 18.26 -29.67
C THR A 588 -5.29 19.12 -29.82
N ARG A 589 -6.46 18.64 -29.38
CA ARG A 589 -7.73 19.34 -29.58
C ARG A 589 -7.83 20.65 -28.79
N VAL A 590 -7.13 20.75 -27.67
CA VAL A 590 -7.22 21.88 -26.71
C VAL A 590 -5.95 22.74 -26.64
N CYS A 591 -4.92 22.41 -27.43
CA CYS A 591 -3.66 23.15 -27.42
C CYS A 591 -3.72 24.47 -28.23
N GLY A 592 -2.68 25.30 -28.07
CA GLY A 592 -2.61 26.62 -28.69
C GLY A 592 -2.50 26.66 -30.21
N GLY A 593 -2.33 25.53 -30.92
CA GLY A 593 -2.37 25.48 -32.38
C GLY A 593 -1.29 26.29 -33.10
N ALA A 594 -0.06 26.20 -32.59
CA ALA A 594 1.10 26.85 -33.19
C ALA A 594 2.18 25.80 -33.50
N PHE A 595 2.80 25.89 -34.67
CA PHE A 595 3.87 25.00 -35.10
C PHE A 595 5.17 25.78 -35.18
N LEU A 596 6.23 25.24 -34.60
CA LEU A 596 7.56 25.82 -34.69
C LEU A 596 8.28 25.31 -35.95
N ALA A 597 8.95 26.19 -36.68
CA ALA A 597 9.75 25.82 -37.85
C ALA A 597 10.99 26.74 -38.01
N PRO A 598 11.98 26.35 -38.81
CA PRO A 598 13.05 27.25 -39.23
C PRO A 598 12.51 28.56 -39.81
N SER A 599 13.19 29.69 -39.58
CA SER A 599 12.75 31.01 -40.08
C SER A 599 12.84 31.16 -41.61
N GLY A 600 13.42 30.18 -42.29
CA GLY A 600 13.62 30.16 -43.74
C GLY A 600 13.95 28.75 -44.22
N GLN A 601 14.39 28.63 -45.47
CA GLN A 601 14.83 27.36 -46.07
C GLN A 601 16.36 27.29 -46.16
N GLY A 602 16.92 26.08 -46.18
CA GLY A 602 18.34 25.83 -46.36
C GLY A 602 19.12 25.54 -45.07
N ALA A 603 20.36 25.08 -45.23
CA ALA A 603 21.18 24.53 -44.15
C ALA A 603 21.43 25.53 -43.01
N ASP A 604 21.62 26.82 -43.31
CA ASP A 604 21.87 27.84 -42.28
C ASP A 604 20.63 28.07 -41.40
N ALA A 605 19.44 28.09 -41.99
CA ALA A 605 18.19 28.22 -41.25
C ALA A 605 17.90 26.97 -40.41
N GLU A 606 18.19 25.78 -40.94
CA GLU A 606 18.07 24.51 -40.21
C GLU A 606 19.05 24.45 -39.03
N LYS A 607 20.30 24.85 -39.23
CA LYS A 607 21.32 24.91 -38.17
C LYS A 607 20.90 25.88 -37.06
N ALA A 608 20.46 27.08 -37.41
CA ALA A 608 19.99 28.07 -36.44
C ALA A 608 18.77 27.58 -35.64
N PHE A 609 17.90 26.79 -36.27
CA PHE A 609 16.77 26.13 -35.60
C PHE A 609 17.23 25.07 -34.59
N VAL A 610 18.18 24.20 -34.97
CA VAL A 610 18.76 23.19 -34.08
C VAL A 610 19.47 23.85 -32.89
N GLU A 611 20.26 24.88 -33.14
CA GLU A 611 20.92 25.67 -32.09
C GLU A 611 19.89 26.28 -31.13
N SER A 612 18.78 26.83 -31.65
CA SER A 612 17.73 27.40 -30.80
C SER A 612 17.07 26.36 -29.88
N LEU A 613 16.84 25.15 -30.38
CA LEU A 613 16.29 24.05 -29.56
C LEU A 613 17.33 23.51 -28.56
N ALA A 614 18.61 23.44 -28.95
CA ALA A 614 19.69 23.07 -28.05
C ALA A 614 19.88 24.12 -26.93
N GLU A 615 19.90 25.41 -27.28
CA GLU A 615 19.96 26.52 -26.32
C GLU A 615 18.77 26.47 -25.35
N CYS A 616 17.56 26.29 -25.86
CA CYS A 616 16.35 26.17 -25.03
C CYS A 616 16.38 24.95 -24.09
N THR A 617 16.99 23.84 -24.52
CA THR A 617 17.11 22.62 -23.71
C THR A 617 18.40 22.53 -22.88
N HIS A 618 19.18 23.63 -22.81
CA HIS A 618 20.49 23.70 -22.17
C HIS A 618 21.48 22.63 -22.67
N GLY A 619 21.36 22.23 -23.94
CA GLY A 619 22.20 21.22 -24.57
C GLY A 619 21.84 19.77 -24.23
N GLU A 620 20.79 19.52 -23.44
CA GLU A 620 20.45 18.17 -22.97
C GLU A 620 19.33 17.49 -23.79
N GLY A 621 18.79 18.17 -24.81
CA GLY A 621 17.87 17.61 -25.80
C GLY A 621 18.53 16.66 -26.82
N ASN A 622 17.74 15.93 -27.61
CA ASN A 622 18.28 15.04 -28.64
C ASN A 622 18.51 15.80 -29.96
N VAL A 623 19.76 16.21 -30.17
CA VAL A 623 20.20 16.98 -31.34
C VAL A 623 19.91 16.26 -32.66
N GLN A 624 20.06 14.93 -32.73
CA GLN A 624 19.78 14.19 -33.96
C GLN A 624 18.30 14.29 -34.36
N LEU A 625 17.40 14.27 -33.37
CA LEU A 625 15.97 14.47 -33.63
C LEU A 625 15.64 15.95 -33.89
N PHE A 626 16.38 16.90 -33.33
CA PHE A 626 16.24 18.32 -33.73
C PHE A 626 16.61 18.55 -35.19
N GLU A 627 17.65 17.88 -35.69
CA GLU A 627 18.00 17.91 -37.12
C GLU A 627 16.90 17.28 -37.99
N VAL A 628 16.21 16.25 -37.50
CA VAL A 628 15.01 15.70 -38.17
C VAL A 628 13.89 16.75 -38.20
N LEU A 629 13.60 17.42 -37.07
CA LEU A 629 12.59 18.48 -37.04
C LEU A 629 12.94 19.64 -37.97
N ALA A 630 14.20 20.09 -37.97
CA ALA A 630 14.66 21.19 -38.81
C ALA A 630 14.38 20.91 -40.30
N ARG A 631 14.74 19.71 -40.76
CA ARG A 631 14.53 19.26 -42.15
C ARG A 631 13.07 19.07 -42.54
N HIS A 632 12.24 18.62 -41.60
CA HIS A 632 10.88 18.15 -41.91
C HIS A 632 9.75 19.07 -41.44
N ALA A 633 10.01 20.10 -40.64
CA ALA A 633 8.98 21.01 -40.12
C ALA A 633 8.21 21.74 -41.23
N LEU A 634 8.89 22.55 -42.05
CA LEU A 634 8.24 23.30 -43.15
C LEU A 634 7.57 22.38 -44.18
N PRO A 635 8.19 21.27 -44.64
CA PRO A 635 7.51 20.29 -45.48
C PRO A 635 6.25 19.69 -44.86
N SER A 636 6.20 19.51 -43.54
CA SER A 636 5.03 18.95 -42.86
C SER A 636 3.93 19.97 -42.64
N ILE A 637 4.28 21.24 -42.41
CA ILE A 637 3.31 22.35 -42.42
C ILE A 637 2.66 22.46 -43.81
N ARG A 638 3.42 22.37 -44.90
CA ARG A 638 2.84 22.34 -46.25
C ARG A 638 1.92 21.13 -46.46
N TRP A 639 2.34 19.96 -46.00
CA TRP A 639 1.52 18.74 -46.12
C TRP A 639 0.16 18.87 -45.42
N ILE A 640 0.10 19.47 -44.24
CA ILE A 640 -1.18 19.67 -43.54
C ILE A 640 -2.00 20.82 -44.15
N GLN A 641 -1.35 21.82 -44.77
CA GLN A 641 -2.01 22.84 -45.60
C GLN A 641 -2.70 22.23 -46.83
N ASP A 642 -2.06 21.27 -47.49
CA ASP A 642 -2.64 20.54 -48.62
C ASP A 642 -3.88 19.72 -48.21
N LEU A 643 -3.96 19.34 -46.92
CA LEU A 643 -5.13 18.72 -46.30
C LEU A 643 -6.18 19.76 -45.80
N GLY A 644 -5.96 21.03 -46.11
CA GLY A 644 -6.89 22.14 -45.85
C GLY A 644 -6.71 22.84 -44.50
N ALA A 645 -5.54 22.72 -43.86
CA ALA A 645 -5.21 23.56 -42.71
C ALA A 645 -4.85 24.99 -43.16
N GLU A 646 -5.42 25.99 -42.51
CA GLU A 646 -5.13 27.40 -42.76
C GLU A 646 -4.22 27.96 -41.67
N PHE A 647 -3.23 28.78 -42.06
CA PHE A 647 -2.27 29.39 -41.15
C PHE A 647 -2.30 30.91 -41.28
N LEU A 648 -2.14 31.59 -40.15
CA LEU A 648 -1.89 33.03 -40.09
C LEU A 648 -0.41 33.33 -40.46
N PRO A 649 -0.06 34.60 -40.76
CA PRO A 649 1.33 34.97 -41.03
C PRO A 649 2.27 34.53 -39.91
N ALA A 650 3.35 33.83 -40.29
CA ALA A 650 4.36 33.38 -39.34
C ALA A 650 5.10 34.59 -38.74
N TYR A 651 5.53 34.46 -37.48
CA TYR A 651 6.27 35.50 -36.77
C TYR A 651 7.51 34.92 -36.08
N PRO A 652 8.60 35.71 -35.90
CA PRO A 652 9.82 35.22 -35.26
C PRO A 652 9.61 34.96 -33.76
N CYS A 653 10.32 33.97 -33.21
CA CYS A 653 10.42 33.81 -31.77
C CYS A 653 11.14 34.99 -31.12
N SER A 654 10.86 35.23 -29.85
CA SER A 654 11.59 36.23 -29.07
C SER A 654 13.08 35.89 -29.02
N PRO A 655 13.99 36.89 -29.08
CA PRO A 655 15.42 36.66 -28.91
C PRO A 655 15.73 35.89 -27.61
N PRO A 656 16.77 35.03 -27.57
CA PRO A 656 17.81 34.84 -28.60
C PRO A 656 17.48 33.82 -29.70
N TYR A 657 16.27 33.27 -29.71
CA TYR A 657 15.92 32.13 -30.55
C TYR A 657 15.72 32.51 -32.03
N ARG A 658 16.28 31.69 -32.93
CA ARG A 658 16.38 31.93 -34.37
C ARG A 658 15.44 31.00 -35.14
N CYS A 659 14.15 31.09 -34.85
CA CYS A 659 13.09 30.27 -35.45
C CYS A 659 11.77 31.04 -35.59
N SER A 660 10.82 30.47 -36.32
CA SER A 660 9.51 31.08 -36.60
C SER A 660 8.37 30.22 -36.06
N VAL A 661 7.30 30.90 -35.62
CA VAL A 661 6.06 30.28 -35.17
C VAL A 661 5.01 30.45 -36.26
N HIS A 662 4.32 29.36 -36.59
CA HIS A 662 3.26 29.26 -37.61
C HIS A 662 1.94 28.96 -36.91
N PRO A 663 1.11 29.97 -36.61
CA PRO A 663 -0.16 29.78 -35.92
C PRO A 663 -1.28 29.38 -36.89
N LEU A 664 -2.15 28.46 -36.48
CA LEU A 664 -3.35 28.12 -37.23
C LEU A 664 -4.37 29.26 -37.24
N ALA A 665 -5.10 29.39 -38.34
CA ALA A 665 -6.30 30.22 -38.43
C ALA A 665 -7.50 29.52 -37.77
N PRO A 666 -8.43 30.27 -37.13
CA PRO A 666 -8.48 31.73 -37.02
C PRO A 666 -7.58 32.30 -35.91
N GLY A 667 -6.84 31.46 -35.19
CA GLY A 667 -5.93 31.88 -34.14
C GLY A 667 -5.66 30.76 -33.14
N GLN A 668 -4.85 31.07 -32.13
CA GLN A 668 -4.47 30.11 -31.10
C GLN A 668 -5.69 29.61 -30.32
N PHE A 669 -5.67 28.33 -29.92
CA PHE A 669 -6.75 27.60 -29.22
C PHE A 669 -8.04 27.37 -30.01
N VAL A 670 -8.41 28.28 -30.93
CA VAL A 670 -9.64 28.20 -31.73
C VAL A 670 -9.47 27.35 -32.99
N GLY A 671 -8.30 27.38 -33.62
CA GLY A 671 -8.04 26.64 -34.87
C GLY A 671 -7.93 25.12 -34.70
N MET A 672 -7.51 24.63 -33.53
CA MET A 672 -7.21 23.21 -33.32
C MET A 672 -8.44 22.28 -33.40
N PRO A 673 -9.58 22.56 -32.74
CA PRO A 673 -10.77 21.72 -32.86
C PRO A 673 -11.25 21.55 -34.31
N ALA A 674 -11.19 22.63 -35.09
CA ALA A 674 -11.58 22.62 -36.51
C ALA A 674 -10.60 21.78 -37.35
N LEU A 675 -9.29 21.91 -37.11
CA LEU A 675 -8.27 21.11 -37.77
C LEU A 675 -8.42 19.62 -37.44
N VAL A 676 -8.57 19.25 -36.17
CA VAL A 676 -8.74 17.85 -35.74
C VAL A 676 -9.97 17.23 -36.42
N SER A 677 -11.10 17.93 -36.41
CA SER A 677 -12.34 17.46 -37.06
C SER A 677 -12.14 17.22 -38.56
N ARG A 678 -11.45 18.15 -39.25
CA ARG A 678 -11.13 18.03 -40.68
C ARG A 678 -10.24 16.83 -40.97
N LEU A 679 -9.22 16.60 -40.16
CA LEU A 679 -8.30 15.50 -40.41
C LEU A 679 -8.89 14.14 -40.04
N HIS A 680 -9.82 14.07 -39.08
CA HIS A 680 -10.63 12.87 -38.86
C HIS A 680 -11.47 12.54 -40.10
N ALA A 681 -12.11 13.53 -40.72
CA ALA A 681 -12.81 13.32 -42.00
C ALA A 681 -11.84 12.86 -43.12
N ALA A 682 -10.60 13.37 -43.13
CA ALA A 682 -9.58 12.91 -44.07
C ALA A 682 -9.17 11.44 -43.84
N LEU A 683 -9.11 10.96 -42.59
CA LEU A 683 -8.86 9.55 -42.27
C LEU A 683 -9.96 8.64 -42.85
N GLU A 684 -11.23 9.03 -42.66
CA GLU A 684 -12.38 8.30 -43.20
C GLU A 684 -12.36 8.29 -44.73
N ALA A 685 -12.11 9.43 -45.36
CA ALA A 685 -12.00 9.55 -46.82
C ALA A 685 -10.84 8.71 -47.40
N ALA A 686 -9.74 8.56 -46.66
CA ALA A 686 -8.61 7.71 -47.03
C ALA A 686 -8.86 6.21 -46.79
N GLY A 687 -9.99 5.84 -46.17
CA GLY A 687 -10.34 4.46 -45.84
C GLY A 687 -9.57 3.89 -44.64
N VAL A 688 -9.18 4.73 -43.69
CA VAL A 688 -8.62 4.29 -42.41
C VAL A 688 -9.74 3.84 -41.48
N SER A 689 -9.64 2.63 -40.91
CA SER A 689 -10.61 2.14 -39.94
C SER A 689 -10.35 2.73 -38.56
N VAL A 690 -11.09 3.77 -38.17
CA VAL A 690 -11.03 4.34 -36.81
C VAL A 690 -12.01 3.61 -35.89
N ARG A 691 -11.52 3.05 -34.78
CA ARG A 691 -12.31 2.33 -33.79
C ARG A 691 -12.24 3.05 -32.44
N PHE A 692 -13.33 3.73 -32.11
CA PHE A 692 -13.50 4.44 -30.84
C PHE A 692 -13.85 3.49 -29.70
N GLN A 693 -13.71 3.97 -28.46
CA GLN A 693 -13.92 3.19 -27.24
C GLN A 693 -13.18 1.84 -27.24
N THR A 694 -12.01 1.81 -27.87
CA THR A 694 -11.20 0.59 -28.00
C THR A 694 -9.81 0.84 -27.41
N GLU A 695 -9.50 0.07 -26.37
CA GLU A 695 -8.26 0.19 -25.61
C GLU A 695 -7.28 -0.89 -26.04
N VAL A 696 -6.00 -0.55 -26.24
CA VAL A 696 -4.93 -1.53 -26.49
C VAL A 696 -4.33 -1.94 -25.15
N LEU A 697 -4.43 -3.23 -24.82
CA LEU A 697 -3.99 -3.80 -23.55
C LEU A 697 -2.54 -4.32 -23.59
N GLU A 698 -2.12 -4.86 -24.74
CA GLU A 698 -0.80 -5.48 -24.92
C GLU A 698 -0.35 -5.42 -26.38
N ILE A 699 0.97 -5.29 -26.62
CA ILE A 699 1.59 -5.48 -27.94
C ILE A 699 2.13 -6.91 -27.99
N ILE A 700 1.70 -7.65 -28.99
CA ILE A 700 2.11 -9.03 -29.20
C ILE A 700 3.37 -9.03 -30.05
N VAL A 701 4.47 -9.55 -29.49
CA VAL A 701 5.75 -9.76 -30.18
C VAL A 701 6.01 -11.27 -30.36
N ASP A 702 6.76 -11.65 -31.40
CA ASP A 702 7.23 -13.02 -31.58
C ASP A 702 8.50 -13.32 -30.78
N ASP A 703 8.99 -14.56 -30.86
CA ASP A 703 10.21 -15.02 -30.17
C ASP A 703 11.47 -14.24 -30.57
N GLY A 704 11.45 -13.56 -31.72
CA GLY A 704 12.51 -12.66 -32.19
C GLY A 704 12.33 -11.21 -31.73
N GLY A 705 11.31 -10.91 -30.93
CA GLY A 705 10.96 -9.58 -30.45
C GLY A 705 10.29 -8.69 -31.50
N ALA A 706 9.80 -9.24 -32.61
CA ALA A 706 9.13 -8.47 -33.65
C ALA A 706 7.62 -8.41 -33.43
N VAL A 707 7.01 -7.25 -33.69
CA VAL A 707 5.56 -7.04 -33.54
C VAL A 707 4.78 -7.92 -34.51
N ARG A 708 3.73 -8.57 -33.99
CA ARG A 708 2.78 -9.42 -34.74
C ARG A 708 1.31 -9.06 -34.51
N GLY A 709 1.01 -8.29 -33.48
CA GLY A 709 -0.37 -7.94 -33.18
C GLY A 709 -0.50 -7.08 -31.94
N VAL A 710 -1.75 -6.87 -31.56
CA VAL A 710 -2.13 -6.23 -30.31
C VAL A 710 -3.29 -6.99 -29.67
N GLU A 711 -3.33 -7.02 -28.34
CA GLU A 711 -4.56 -7.35 -27.62
C GLU A 711 -5.33 -6.07 -27.33
N ILE A 712 -6.63 -6.08 -27.61
CA ILE A 712 -7.53 -4.95 -27.40
C ILE A 712 -8.68 -5.32 -26.46
N ARG A 713 -9.24 -4.31 -25.80
CA ARG A 713 -10.58 -4.33 -25.23
C ARG A 713 -11.49 -3.50 -26.13
N ASP A 714 -12.49 -4.13 -26.74
CA ASP A 714 -13.44 -3.45 -27.61
C ASP A 714 -14.47 -2.61 -26.82
N ALA A 715 -15.29 -1.85 -27.55
CA ALA A 715 -16.34 -1.00 -26.97
C ALA A 715 -17.40 -1.76 -26.16
N GLN A 716 -17.46 -3.09 -26.27
CA GLN A 716 -18.34 -3.97 -25.47
C GLN A 716 -17.62 -4.53 -24.22
N GLY A 717 -16.37 -4.14 -23.97
CA GLY A 717 -15.55 -4.63 -22.87
C GLY A 717 -14.90 -5.99 -23.12
N LYS A 718 -15.01 -6.55 -24.34
CA LYS A 718 -14.48 -7.88 -24.67
C LYS A 718 -13.01 -7.79 -25.08
N LYS A 719 -12.18 -8.66 -24.53
CA LYS A 719 -10.78 -8.82 -24.95
C LYS A 719 -10.69 -9.58 -26.28
N ARG A 720 -9.88 -9.08 -27.22
CA ARG A 720 -9.62 -9.71 -28.53
C ARG A 720 -8.18 -9.47 -28.97
N ARG A 721 -7.60 -10.41 -29.71
CA ARG A 721 -6.31 -10.22 -30.39
C ARG A 721 -6.53 -9.79 -31.84
N GLU A 722 -5.81 -8.77 -32.28
CA GLU A 722 -5.83 -8.22 -33.63
C GLU A 722 -4.43 -8.33 -34.24
N LYS A 723 -4.34 -8.78 -35.49
CA LYS A 723 -3.04 -8.88 -36.18
C LYS A 723 -2.54 -7.49 -36.54
N ALA A 724 -1.22 -7.31 -36.50
CA ALA A 724 -0.58 -6.08 -36.90
C ALA A 724 0.78 -6.36 -37.54
N SER A 725 1.04 -5.77 -38.70
CA SER A 725 2.38 -5.82 -39.29
C SER A 725 3.31 -4.77 -38.71
N ALA A 726 2.77 -3.70 -38.15
CA ALA A 726 3.50 -2.72 -37.36
C ALA A 726 2.53 -2.04 -36.39
N VAL A 727 3.05 -1.56 -35.26
CA VAL A 727 2.31 -0.77 -34.27
C VAL A 727 2.99 0.58 -34.12
N ILE A 728 2.21 1.66 -34.19
CA ILE A 728 2.64 3.04 -33.96
C ILE A 728 1.95 3.55 -32.69
N LEU A 729 2.75 3.87 -31.69
CA LEU A 729 2.27 4.46 -30.43
C LEU A 729 2.28 5.98 -30.52
N ALA A 730 1.10 6.58 -30.46
CA ALA A 730 0.90 8.03 -30.58
C ALA A 730 0.12 8.66 -29.40
N GLY A 731 -0.34 7.84 -28.44
CA GLY A 731 -1.00 8.28 -27.20
C GLY A 731 0.00 8.58 -26.07
N GLY A 732 0.79 9.64 -26.22
CA GLY A 732 1.87 9.97 -25.28
C GLY A 732 1.45 10.74 -24.02
N GLY A 733 2.35 10.73 -23.04
CA GLY A 733 2.29 11.53 -21.82
C GLY A 733 1.67 10.83 -20.60
N TYR A 734 2.01 11.32 -19.42
CA TYR A 734 1.59 10.80 -18.10
C TYR A 734 1.25 11.94 -17.12
N ALA A 735 0.89 13.12 -17.63
CA ALA A 735 0.55 14.28 -16.82
C ALA A 735 -0.62 14.05 -15.84
N GLY A 736 -1.50 13.09 -16.13
CA GLY A 736 -2.58 12.69 -15.25
C GLY A 736 -2.17 11.70 -14.15
N ASN A 737 -1.01 11.06 -14.29
CA ASN A 737 -0.58 9.99 -13.40
C ASN A 737 0.17 10.55 -12.19
N LYS A 738 -0.56 10.79 -11.10
CA LYS A 738 -0.03 11.38 -9.86
C LYS A 738 1.13 10.57 -9.25
N ALA A 739 1.08 9.24 -9.35
CA ALA A 739 2.14 8.38 -8.86
C ALA A 739 3.43 8.54 -9.69
N TRP A 740 3.31 8.56 -11.02
CA TRP A 740 4.46 8.76 -11.91
C TRP A 740 5.01 10.18 -11.83
N LEU A 741 4.15 11.18 -11.66
CA LEU A 741 4.58 12.54 -11.37
C LEU A 741 5.38 12.58 -10.07
N LYS A 742 4.86 12.03 -8.97
CA LYS A 742 5.59 11.97 -7.71
C LYS A 742 6.93 11.23 -7.84
N GLN A 743 6.94 10.09 -8.54
CA GLN A 743 8.12 9.24 -8.74
C GLN A 743 9.22 9.94 -9.55
N TRP A 744 8.87 10.53 -10.69
CA TRP A 744 9.85 11.03 -11.66
C TRP A 744 10.12 12.53 -11.56
N VAL A 745 9.20 13.29 -10.96
CA VAL A 745 9.26 14.76 -10.89
C VAL A 745 9.62 15.27 -9.49
N GLY A 746 9.18 14.55 -8.45
CA GLY A 746 9.50 14.84 -7.05
C GLY A 746 8.27 15.09 -6.17
N GLU A 747 8.53 15.26 -4.88
CA GLU A 747 7.50 15.53 -3.87
C GLU A 747 6.72 16.84 -4.17
N GLY A 748 5.39 16.81 -4.01
CA GLY A 748 4.50 17.94 -4.30
C GLY A 748 4.08 18.10 -5.76
N ALA A 749 4.59 17.27 -6.67
CA ALA A 749 4.16 17.24 -8.07
C ALA A 749 2.75 16.62 -8.24
N ASP A 750 2.27 15.87 -7.27
CA ASP A 750 0.92 15.33 -7.21
C ASP A 750 -0.14 16.42 -7.02
N ALA A 751 0.21 17.55 -6.41
CA ALA A 751 -0.65 18.72 -6.25
C ALA A 751 -0.82 19.56 -7.52
N LEU A 752 -0.03 19.30 -8.58
CA LEU A 752 -0.12 20.01 -9.85
C LEU A 752 -1.48 19.83 -10.52
N MET A 753 -2.06 20.91 -11.04
CA MET A 753 -3.22 20.80 -11.92
C MET A 753 -2.81 20.25 -13.29
N VAL A 754 -3.72 19.59 -14.01
CA VAL A 754 -3.51 19.24 -15.41
C VAL A 754 -4.14 20.32 -16.27
N ARG A 755 -3.33 20.97 -17.11
CA ARG A 755 -3.79 21.99 -18.06
C ARG A 755 -4.37 21.35 -19.33
N GLY A 756 -3.85 20.19 -19.73
CA GLY A 756 -4.34 19.42 -20.86
C GLY A 756 -5.46 18.44 -20.47
N VAL A 757 -5.45 17.26 -21.10
CA VAL A 757 -6.35 16.17 -20.76
C VAL A 757 -5.77 15.36 -19.60
N ASP A 758 -6.48 15.29 -18.48
CA ASP A 758 -6.11 14.54 -17.28
C ASP A 758 -6.09 13.01 -17.48
N THR A 759 -6.57 12.53 -18.61
CA THR A 759 -6.58 11.11 -18.99
C THR A 759 -5.28 10.61 -19.62
N ALA A 760 -4.25 11.46 -19.74
CA ALA A 760 -2.91 11.04 -20.15
C ALA A 760 -2.20 10.39 -18.96
N GLN A 761 -2.40 9.07 -18.77
CA GLN A 761 -1.93 8.34 -17.59
C GLN A 761 -0.65 7.54 -17.83
N GLY A 762 -0.09 7.61 -19.05
CA GLY A 762 1.13 6.89 -19.43
C GLY A 762 0.91 5.49 -19.99
N GLU A 763 -0.32 5.13 -20.39
CA GLU A 763 -0.66 3.76 -20.80
C GLU A 763 0.12 3.30 -22.02
N ALA A 764 0.35 4.17 -23.01
CA ALA A 764 1.15 3.81 -24.18
C ALA A 764 2.65 3.65 -23.85
N ILE A 765 3.16 4.36 -22.84
CA ILE A 765 4.54 4.22 -22.35
C ILE A 765 4.70 2.86 -21.66
N ASP A 766 3.76 2.50 -20.80
CA ASP A 766 3.70 1.19 -20.16
C ASP A 766 3.57 0.05 -21.20
N LEU A 767 2.69 0.22 -22.19
CA LEU A 767 2.50 -0.71 -23.29
C LEU A 767 3.81 -0.96 -24.05
N ALA A 768 4.56 0.10 -24.36
CA ALA A 768 5.85 -0.01 -25.02
C ALA A 768 6.91 -0.68 -24.12
N ALA A 769 6.95 -0.33 -22.84
CA ALA A 769 7.89 -0.89 -21.88
C ALA A 769 7.70 -2.41 -21.71
N ARG A 770 6.45 -2.87 -21.66
CA ARG A 770 6.10 -4.30 -21.64
C ARG A 770 6.49 -5.01 -22.94
N ALA A 771 6.51 -4.30 -24.07
CA ALA A 771 7.01 -4.81 -25.34
C ALA A 771 8.56 -4.79 -25.48
N GLY A 772 9.29 -4.44 -24.42
CA GLY A 772 10.76 -4.44 -24.39
C GLY A 772 11.41 -3.07 -24.58
N ALA A 773 10.62 -2.00 -24.75
CA ALA A 773 11.16 -0.67 -25.03
C ALA A 773 12.01 -0.13 -23.88
N SER A 774 13.08 0.60 -24.25
CA SER A 774 13.81 1.48 -23.35
C SER A 774 12.94 2.68 -23.03
N VAL A 775 12.61 2.84 -21.75
CA VAL A 775 12.00 4.05 -21.22
C VAL A 775 13.10 4.82 -20.53
N ALA A 776 13.34 6.05 -20.98
CA ALA A 776 14.40 6.89 -20.48
C ALA A 776 13.91 8.33 -20.33
N ARG A 777 14.60 9.08 -19.46
CA ARG A 777 14.35 10.52 -19.27
C ARG A 777 12.92 10.83 -18.87
N MET A 778 12.34 9.98 -18.02
CA MET A 778 11.04 10.23 -17.37
C MET A 778 11.14 11.36 -16.33
N GLU A 779 12.34 11.62 -15.82
CA GLU A 779 12.71 12.81 -15.08
C GLU A 779 12.94 14.04 -15.99
N GLY A 780 12.93 13.83 -17.32
CA GLY A 780 13.04 14.84 -18.38
C GLY A 780 11.82 15.74 -18.43
N LEU A 781 11.32 16.22 -19.56
CA LEU A 781 10.26 17.24 -19.57
C LEU A 781 8.86 16.75 -19.13
N ALA A 782 8.79 15.83 -18.17
CA ALA A 782 7.78 15.77 -17.13
C ALA A 782 8.20 16.39 -15.78
N SER A 783 9.49 16.66 -15.54
CA SER A 783 9.99 17.54 -14.47
C SER A 783 9.72 19.02 -14.75
N LEU A 784 8.45 19.25 -15.14
CA LEU A 784 7.67 20.46 -14.95
C LEU A 784 7.61 21.36 -16.19
N HIS A 785 6.99 20.90 -17.29
CA HIS A 785 6.35 21.87 -18.20
C HIS A 785 5.13 22.49 -17.50
N VAL A 786 5.42 23.33 -16.53
CA VAL A 786 4.43 23.93 -15.67
C VAL A 786 4.24 25.36 -16.12
N ALA A 787 3.00 25.68 -16.41
CA ALA A 787 2.55 27.03 -16.58
C ALA A 787 1.94 27.51 -15.27
N ALA A 788 2.25 28.74 -14.85
CA ALA A 788 1.42 29.42 -13.86
C ALA A 788 0.10 29.79 -14.52
N VAL A 789 -0.99 29.15 -14.10
CA VAL A 789 -2.31 29.32 -14.70
C VAL A 789 -3.39 29.71 -13.71
N CYS A 790 -4.43 30.34 -14.22
CA CYS A 790 -5.67 30.56 -13.50
C CYS A 790 -6.31 29.19 -13.15
N PRO A 791 -6.57 28.89 -11.87
CA PRO A 791 -7.12 27.60 -11.46
C PRO A 791 -8.57 27.39 -11.91
N GLU A 792 -9.31 28.47 -12.19
CA GLU A 792 -10.67 28.40 -12.74
C GLU A 792 -10.69 27.91 -14.20
N LEU A 793 -9.59 28.10 -14.95
CA LEU A 793 -9.46 27.64 -16.33
C LEU A 793 -8.00 27.25 -16.67
N PRO A 794 -7.51 26.12 -16.13
CA PRO A 794 -6.11 25.74 -16.23
C PRO A 794 -5.65 25.53 -17.69
N GLY A 795 -6.56 25.11 -18.57
CA GLY A 795 -6.39 24.99 -20.02
C GLY A 795 -5.95 26.27 -20.73
N GLY A 796 -6.54 27.40 -20.32
CA GLY A 796 -6.59 28.62 -21.12
C GLY A 796 -5.89 29.84 -20.52
N GLY A 797 -5.59 29.86 -19.22
CA GLY A 797 -5.15 31.09 -18.55
C GLY A 797 -3.69 31.12 -18.11
N ASN A 798 -2.71 31.41 -18.99
CA ASN A 798 -1.31 31.78 -18.62
C ASN A 798 -0.93 33.14 -19.24
N PRO A 799 -0.43 34.16 -18.50
CA PRO A 799 -0.09 35.47 -19.05
C PRO A 799 1.35 35.50 -19.59
N SER A 800 1.75 34.50 -20.36
CA SER A 800 3.16 34.21 -20.69
C SER A 800 3.91 35.34 -21.39
N ARG A 801 3.22 36.21 -22.13
CA ARG A 801 3.81 37.40 -22.77
C ARG A 801 4.05 38.56 -21.81
N ALA A 802 3.31 38.63 -20.70
CA ALA A 802 3.49 39.65 -19.68
C ALA A 802 4.54 39.27 -18.63
N ILE A 803 4.68 37.96 -18.33
CA ILE A 803 5.62 37.43 -17.33
C ILE A 803 7.03 38.02 -17.44
N PRO A 804 7.69 38.08 -18.62
CA PRO A 804 9.06 38.59 -18.74
C PRO A 804 9.27 39.99 -18.15
N TYR A 805 8.26 40.86 -18.27
CA TYR A 805 8.32 42.26 -17.83
C TYR A 805 7.84 42.48 -16.39
N ALA A 806 7.02 41.56 -15.89
CA ALA A 806 6.35 41.66 -14.59
C ALA A 806 7.25 41.33 -13.39
N ILE A 807 6.72 41.55 -12.19
CA ILE A 807 7.22 40.99 -10.92
C ILE A 807 6.25 39.92 -10.41
N ALA A 808 6.78 38.76 -10.01
CA ALA A 808 6.02 37.66 -9.43
C ALA A 808 6.23 37.59 -7.92
N VAL A 809 5.12 37.52 -7.18
CA VAL A 809 5.12 37.41 -5.70
C VAL A 809 4.36 36.17 -5.24
N ASN A 810 4.85 35.54 -4.17
CA ASN A 810 4.21 34.36 -3.56
C ASN A 810 3.03 34.77 -2.64
N ALA A 811 2.38 33.78 -2.00
CA ALA A 811 1.26 34.01 -1.08
C ALA A 811 1.60 34.87 0.17
N ARG A 812 2.89 35.14 0.44
CA ARG A 812 3.36 36.03 1.51
C ARG A 812 3.70 37.43 1.01
N GLY A 813 3.63 37.68 -0.30
CA GLY A 813 4.01 38.95 -0.94
C GLY A 813 5.50 39.08 -1.28
N GLU A 814 6.28 37.99 -1.15
CA GLU A 814 7.73 37.99 -1.36
C GLU A 814 8.10 37.63 -2.82
N ARG A 815 9.21 38.20 -3.32
CA ARG A 815 9.80 37.86 -4.63
C ARG A 815 10.29 36.40 -4.64
N TYR A 816 10.16 35.67 -5.75
CA TYR A 816 10.52 34.25 -5.74
C TYR A 816 11.12 33.62 -7.03
N VAL A 817 11.07 34.27 -8.19
CA VAL A 817 11.63 33.70 -9.44
C VAL A 817 12.19 34.78 -10.36
N ASP A 818 13.11 34.41 -11.25
CA ASP A 818 13.48 35.25 -12.39
C ASP A 818 12.48 35.06 -13.53
N GLU A 819 11.55 36.00 -13.71
CA GLU A 819 10.47 35.92 -14.70
C GLU A 819 11.00 36.02 -16.14
N SER A 820 12.23 36.51 -16.32
CA SER A 820 12.87 36.61 -17.63
C SER A 820 13.29 35.25 -18.20
N LYS A 821 13.35 34.21 -17.36
CA LYS A 821 13.63 32.83 -17.76
C LYS A 821 12.43 32.10 -18.38
N GLY A 822 11.34 32.81 -18.63
CA GLY A 822 10.16 32.30 -19.32
C GLY A 822 9.10 31.68 -18.41
N TYR A 823 7.94 31.41 -18.98
CA TYR A 823 6.75 30.96 -18.23
C TYR A 823 6.91 29.55 -17.63
N VAL A 824 7.76 28.71 -18.23
CA VAL A 824 8.08 27.36 -17.71
C VAL A 824 8.88 27.48 -16.43
N ALA A 825 9.96 28.27 -16.42
CA ALA A 825 10.73 28.54 -15.22
C ALA A 825 9.86 29.12 -14.10
N ASN A 826 8.94 30.02 -14.44
CA ASN A 826 7.96 30.57 -13.49
C ASN A 826 7.08 29.47 -12.87
N GLY A 827 6.47 28.62 -13.69
CA GLY A 827 5.65 27.51 -13.20
C GLY A 827 6.45 26.48 -12.38
N LYS A 828 7.69 26.15 -12.78
CA LYS A 828 8.58 25.29 -11.98
C LYS A 828 8.88 25.88 -10.61
N ALA A 829 9.13 27.18 -10.56
CA ALA A 829 9.41 27.87 -9.31
C ALA A 829 8.19 27.86 -8.38
N ALA A 830 6.97 27.95 -8.92
CA ALA A 830 5.70 27.95 -8.16
C ALA A 830 5.48 26.66 -7.34
N LEU A 831 6.03 25.51 -7.76
CA LEU A 831 5.91 24.24 -7.03
C LEU A 831 6.51 24.24 -5.64
N ARG A 832 7.58 25.02 -5.47
CA ARG A 832 8.32 25.12 -4.20
C ARG A 832 7.81 26.29 -3.36
N GLN A 833 6.75 26.99 -3.81
CA GLN A 833 6.21 28.14 -3.12
C GLN A 833 5.12 27.76 -2.12
N PRO A 834 4.97 28.53 -1.03
CA PRO A 834 3.85 28.38 -0.10
C PRO A 834 2.50 28.37 -0.84
N GLN A 835 1.66 27.38 -0.53
CA GLN A 835 0.34 27.16 -1.15
C GLN A 835 0.36 26.99 -2.68
N GLN A 836 1.54 26.87 -3.31
CA GLN A 836 1.72 26.82 -4.76
C GLN A 836 0.97 27.95 -5.50
N ARG A 837 0.94 29.15 -4.91
CA ARG A 837 0.25 30.32 -5.48
C ARG A 837 1.23 31.44 -5.84
N VAL A 838 0.99 32.06 -6.98
CA VAL A 838 1.70 33.25 -7.46
C VAL A 838 0.70 34.32 -7.92
N SER A 839 1.06 35.57 -7.66
CA SER A 839 0.49 36.74 -8.34
C SER A 839 1.55 37.39 -9.23
N VAL A 840 1.22 37.66 -10.49
CA VAL A 840 2.09 38.38 -11.44
C VAL A 840 1.59 39.80 -11.60
N ILE A 841 2.42 40.78 -11.24
CA ILE A 841 2.05 42.19 -11.14
C ILE A 841 2.71 42.98 -12.27
N VAL A 842 1.89 43.80 -12.94
CA VAL A 842 2.31 44.79 -13.94
C VAL A 842 1.70 46.15 -13.59
N ASP A 843 2.24 47.22 -14.15
CA ASP A 843 1.73 48.58 -13.97
C ASP A 843 1.32 49.20 -15.31
N SER A 844 0.72 50.39 -15.29
CA SER A 844 0.16 51.01 -16.49
C SER A 844 1.22 51.37 -17.53
N ALA A 845 2.48 51.59 -17.15
CA ALA A 845 3.55 51.93 -18.07
C ALA A 845 3.97 50.74 -18.96
N MET A 846 3.61 49.52 -18.56
CA MET A 846 3.93 48.29 -19.31
C MET A 846 2.92 47.95 -20.40
N LEU A 847 1.80 48.67 -20.53
CA LEU A 847 0.74 48.30 -21.49
C LEU A 847 1.22 48.37 -22.94
N GLU A 848 2.12 49.29 -23.27
CA GLU A 848 2.70 49.43 -24.60
C GLU A 848 3.80 48.38 -24.90
N LEU A 849 4.19 47.56 -23.92
CA LEU A 849 5.20 46.52 -24.13
C LEU A 849 4.61 45.35 -24.93
N PRO A 850 5.42 44.72 -25.81
CA PRO A 850 4.95 43.65 -26.69
C PRO A 850 4.21 42.54 -25.95
N GLY A 851 2.90 42.45 -26.20
CA GLY A 851 2.06 41.36 -25.71
C GLY A 851 1.52 41.51 -24.28
N VAL A 852 1.85 42.57 -23.54
CA VAL A 852 1.28 42.82 -22.20
C VAL A 852 -0.20 43.21 -22.30
N GLU A 853 -0.55 44.19 -23.13
CA GLU A 853 -1.95 44.57 -23.38
C GLU A 853 -2.75 43.40 -23.93
N THR A 854 -2.16 42.61 -24.83
CA THR A 854 -2.79 41.41 -25.40
C THR A 854 -3.09 40.37 -24.32
N ALA A 855 -2.19 40.17 -23.36
CA ALA A 855 -2.40 39.23 -22.26
C ALA A 855 -3.58 39.67 -21.37
N LEU A 856 -3.64 40.96 -21.01
CA LEU A 856 -4.75 41.53 -20.22
C LEU A 856 -6.10 41.41 -20.95
N LYS A 857 -6.15 41.78 -22.24
CA LYS A 857 -7.36 41.65 -23.07
C LYS A 857 -7.81 40.20 -23.21
N THR A 858 -6.86 39.28 -23.42
CA THR A 858 -7.17 37.85 -23.56
C THR A 858 -7.77 37.28 -22.27
N TYR A 859 -7.16 37.58 -21.12
CA TYR A 859 -7.70 37.16 -19.82
C TYR A 859 -9.09 37.72 -19.56
N GLY A 860 -9.31 39.01 -19.82
CA GLY A 860 -10.62 39.63 -19.69
C GLY A 860 -11.66 38.99 -20.61
N ASN A 861 -11.32 38.74 -21.87
CA ASN A 861 -12.23 38.10 -22.84
C ASN A 861 -12.57 36.65 -22.47
N MET A 862 -11.69 35.97 -21.73
CA MET A 862 -11.92 34.62 -21.22
C MET A 862 -12.67 34.60 -19.87
N GLY A 863 -12.98 35.77 -19.31
CA GLY A 863 -13.67 35.90 -18.01
C GLY A 863 -12.78 35.54 -16.81
N LEU A 864 -11.46 35.57 -16.96
CA LEU A 864 -10.52 35.19 -15.91
C LEU A 864 -10.23 36.37 -14.96
N PRO A 865 -9.99 36.11 -13.66
CA PRO A 865 -9.75 37.16 -12.68
C PRO A 865 -8.46 37.94 -12.98
N VAL A 866 -8.60 39.27 -13.04
CA VAL A 866 -7.49 40.23 -13.09
C VAL A 866 -7.78 41.31 -12.05
N ALA A 867 -6.97 41.38 -11.00
CA ALA A 867 -7.07 42.44 -10.00
C ALA A 867 -6.59 43.76 -10.60
N ARG A 868 -7.28 44.85 -10.27
CA ARG A 868 -6.94 46.22 -10.67
C ARG A 868 -7.11 47.14 -9.48
N ALA A 869 -6.09 47.93 -9.19
CA ALA A 869 -6.09 48.86 -8.06
C ALA A 869 -5.27 50.13 -8.37
N ASP A 870 -5.64 51.25 -7.75
CA ASP A 870 -4.92 52.52 -7.95
C ASP A 870 -3.77 52.67 -6.94
N THR A 871 -3.72 51.84 -5.90
CA THR A 871 -2.63 51.78 -4.92
C THR A 871 -2.11 50.33 -4.71
N VAL A 872 -0.87 50.21 -4.24
CA VAL A 872 -0.26 48.91 -3.89
C VAL A 872 -0.99 48.25 -2.71
N ASP A 873 -1.50 49.04 -1.76
CA ASP A 873 -2.20 48.52 -0.59
C ASP A 873 -3.55 47.90 -0.96
N GLU A 874 -4.31 48.56 -1.84
CA GLU A 874 -5.54 47.99 -2.42
C GLU A 874 -5.26 46.74 -3.25
N LEU A 875 -4.19 46.74 -4.07
CA LEU A 875 -3.80 45.57 -4.85
C LEU A 875 -3.48 44.39 -3.93
N ALA A 876 -2.74 44.63 -2.83
CA ALA A 876 -2.37 43.61 -1.86
C ALA A 876 -3.60 42.93 -1.25
N VAL A 877 -4.62 43.72 -0.88
CA VAL A 877 -5.89 43.19 -0.35
C VAL A 877 -6.61 42.34 -1.39
N GLN A 878 -6.68 42.79 -2.64
CA GLN A 878 -7.37 42.06 -3.72
C GLN A 878 -6.71 40.70 -4.02
N ILE A 879 -5.37 40.61 -3.94
CA ILE A 879 -4.64 39.36 -4.21
C ILE A 879 -4.35 38.53 -2.94
N GLY A 880 -4.83 38.96 -1.77
CA GLY A 880 -4.75 38.21 -0.52
C GLY A 880 -3.36 38.18 0.14
N VAL A 881 -2.55 39.23 -0.03
CA VAL A 881 -1.22 39.38 0.60
C VAL A 881 -1.18 40.54 1.59
N GLN A 882 -0.22 40.53 2.52
CA GLN A 882 -0.07 41.62 3.49
C GLN A 882 0.45 42.90 2.80
N PRO A 883 -0.25 44.05 2.91
CA PRO A 883 0.14 45.29 2.23
C PRO A 883 1.59 45.74 2.51
N ALA A 884 2.00 45.68 3.79
CA ALA A 884 3.35 46.06 4.20
C ALA A 884 4.44 45.18 3.54
N GLY A 885 4.18 43.88 3.40
CA GLY A 885 5.12 42.94 2.78
C GLY A 885 5.28 43.22 1.29
N LEU A 886 4.16 43.35 0.55
CA LEU A 886 4.20 43.62 -0.89
C LEU A 886 4.91 44.93 -1.21
N LYS A 887 4.64 45.99 -0.43
CA LYS A 887 5.26 47.30 -0.60
C LYS A 887 6.78 47.24 -0.39
N ALA A 888 7.25 46.53 0.63
CA ALA A 888 8.67 46.33 0.89
C ALA A 888 9.35 45.59 -0.27
N THR A 889 8.72 44.53 -0.79
CA THR A 889 9.25 43.77 -1.94
C THR A 889 9.35 44.60 -3.20
N ILE A 890 8.33 45.41 -3.54
CA ILE A 890 8.38 46.31 -4.71
C ILE A 890 9.49 47.37 -4.54
N GLN A 891 9.64 47.95 -3.36
CA GLN A 891 10.69 48.94 -3.08
C GLN A 891 12.09 48.35 -3.24
N GLN A 892 12.32 47.16 -2.69
CA GLN A 892 13.59 46.45 -2.81
C GLN A 892 13.90 46.09 -4.27
N PHE A 893 12.90 45.59 -5.01
CA PHE A 893 13.06 45.25 -6.42
C PHE A 893 13.41 46.48 -7.26
N ASN A 894 12.64 47.57 -7.13
CA ASN A 894 12.89 48.81 -7.87
C ASN A 894 14.29 49.40 -7.56
N ALA A 895 14.77 49.29 -6.33
CA ALA A 895 16.11 49.74 -5.93
C ALA A 895 17.25 48.87 -6.50
N ALA A 896 16.96 47.63 -6.89
CA ALA A 896 17.92 46.68 -7.43
C ALA A 896 18.05 46.74 -8.97
N ILE A 897 17.18 47.48 -9.66
CA ILE A 897 17.18 47.57 -11.12
C ILE A 897 18.41 48.35 -11.62
N ASP A 898 19.18 47.71 -12.51
CA ASP A 898 20.29 48.30 -13.26
C ASP A 898 20.13 47.95 -14.75
N GLY A 899 19.84 48.96 -15.57
CA GLY A 899 19.52 48.79 -16.99
C GLY A 899 18.27 47.93 -17.21
N THR A 900 18.45 46.74 -17.79
CA THR A 900 17.36 45.77 -17.99
C THR A 900 17.42 44.59 -17.02
N ALA A 901 18.31 44.59 -16.03
CA ALA A 901 18.46 43.50 -15.06
C ALA A 901 18.23 44.01 -13.63
N ALA A 902 18.03 43.10 -12.68
CA ALA A 902 18.01 43.39 -11.25
C ALA A 902 18.81 42.31 -10.50
N MET A 903 20.12 42.33 -10.66
CA MET A 903 21.03 41.26 -10.19
C MET A 903 21.22 41.25 -8.67
N SER A 904 20.94 42.36 -7.99
CA SER A 904 20.99 42.46 -6.52
C SER A 904 19.64 42.17 -5.84
N ALA A 905 18.58 41.89 -6.60
CA ALA A 905 17.32 41.41 -6.04
C ALA A 905 17.46 39.97 -5.54
N GLU A 906 16.61 39.56 -4.58
CA GLU A 906 16.59 38.19 -4.07
C GLU A 906 15.22 37.52 -4.38
N PRO A 907 15.15 36.50 -5.25
CA PRO A 907 16.22 36.05 -6.16
C PRO A 907 16.54 37.11 -7.26
N PRO A 908 17.64 36.98 -8.02
CA PRO A 908 18.02 37.97 -9.05
C PRO A 908 17.14 37.89 -10.31
N LYS A 909 17.04 38.99 -11.06
CA LYS A 909 16.40 39.05 -12.40
C LYS A 909 17.45 39.35 -13.47
N THR A 910 17.67 38.45 -14.41
CA THR A 910 18.78 38.56 -15.37
C THR A 910 18.52 39.50 -16.55
N ALA A 911 17.26 39.69 -16.97
CA ALA A 911 16.87 40.63 -18.01
C ALA A 911 15.41 41.10 -17.85
N TRP A 912 14.98 42.08 -18.66
CA TRP A 912 13.62 42.65 -18.69
C TRP A 912 13.05 43.09 -17.33
N ALA A 913 13.91 43.58 -16.43
CA ALA A 913 13.47 44.25 -15.20
C ALA A 913 12.82 45.60 -15.52
N TRP A 914 11.63 45.84 -14.99
CA TRP A 914 10.86 47.08 -15.19
C TRP A 914 10.34 47.60 -13.85
N PRO A 915 10.48 48.90 -13.55
CA PRO A 915 10.05 49.44 -12.25
C PRO A 915 8.52 49.41 -12.09
N ILE A 916 8.04 49.00 -10.92
CA ILE A 916 6.61 49.02 -10.57
C ILE A 916 6.32 50.33 -9.83
N ALA A 917 5.73 51.32 -10.51
CA ALA A 917 5.53 52.66 -9.94
C ALA A 917 4.31 53.43 -10.48
N HIS A 918 3.72 53.02 -11.61
CA HIS A 918 2.72 53.81 -12.33
C HIS A 918 1.31 53.20 -12.19
N PRO A 919 0.41 53.78 -11.36
CA PRO A 919 -0.96 53.30 -11.25
C PRO A 919 -1.78 53.60 -12.52
N PRO A 920 -2.83 52.80 -12.82
CA PRO A 920 -3.30 51.66 -12.03
C PRO A 920 -2.35 50.45 -12.13
N PHE A 921 -2.31 49.68 -11.06
CA PHE A 921 -1.61 48.40 -10.98
C PHE A 921 -2.56 47.25 -11.33
N PHE A 922 -2.03 46.23 -12.00
CA PHE A 922 -2.78 45.04 -12.37
C PHE A 922 -2.07 43.79 -11.84
N ALA A 923 -2.85 42.80 -11.41
CA ALA A 923 -2.31 41.50 -11.03
C ALA A 923 -3.11 40.35 -11.61
N PHE A 924 -2.41 39.42 -12.25
CA PHE A 924 -2.95 38.09 -12.58
C PHE A 924 -2.86 37.23 -11.32
N SER A 925 -4.00 36.96 -10.67
CA SER A 925 -4.04 36.26 -9.38
C SER A 925 -5.42 35.62 -9.09
N PRO A 926 -5.47 34.45 -8.40
CA PRO A 926 -4.33 33.59 -8.12
C PRO A 926 -3.90 32.83 -9.37
N LEU A 927 -2.60 32.66 -9.58
CA LEU A 927 -2.07 31.69 -10.52
C LEU A 927 -1.49 30.50 -9.74
N GLN A 928 -1.66 29.31 -10.28
CA GLN A 928 -1.18 28.06 -9.72
C GLN A 928 -0.44 27.23 -10.78
N PRO A 929 0.53 26.41 -10.40
CA PRO A 929 1.26 25.58 -11.34
C PRO A 929 0.35 24.49 -11.92
N ALA A 930 0.25 24.44 -13.25
CA ALA A 930 -0.39 23.35 -13.99
C ALA A 930 0.55 22.74 -15.03
N ILE A 931 0.58 21.41 -15.09
CA ILE A 931 1.33 20.65 -16.10
C ILE A 931 0.58 20.74 -17.41
N THR A 932 1.24 21.22 -18.47
CA THR A 932 0.63 21.25 -19.81
C THR A 932 0.85 19.93 -20.55
N LEU A 933 2.05 19.37 -20.49
CA LEU A 933 2.39 18.05 -21.02
C LEU A 933 3.64 17.47 -20.36
N THR A 934 3.89 16.19 -20.60
CA THR A 934 5.07 15.47 -20.14
C THR A 934 5.84 14.97 -21.36
N PHE A 935 7.12 15.31 -21.47
CA PHE A 935 8.03 14.72 -22.43
C PHE A 935 8.97 13.78 -21.68
N GLY A 936 8.56 12.52 -21.69
CA GLY A 936 9.20 11.34 -21.14
C GLY A 936 8.46 10.16 -21.76
N GLY A 937 9.16 9.11 -22.14
CA GLY A 937 8.59 8.06 -22.96
C GLY A 937 9.66 7.11 -23.46
N VAL A 938 9.48 6.60 -24.68
CA VAL A 938 10.40 5.62 -25.24
C VAL A 938 11.52 6.28 -26.03
N GLU A 939 12.70 5.66 -25.98
CA GLU A 939 13.79 6.02 -26.85
C GLU A 939 13.48 5.62 -28.29
N ILE A 940 13.70 6.54 -29.23
CA ILE A 940 13.54 6.30 -30.66
C ILE A 940 14.78 6.72 -31.44
N ASP A 941 14.95 6.16 -32.62
CA ASP A 941 15.91 6.67 -33.60
C ASP A 941 15.31 7.72 -34.54
N VAL A 942 16.12 8.21 -35.49
CA VAL A 942 15.71 9.20 -36.50
C VAL A 942 14.62 8.69 -37.47
N SER A 943 14.35 7.39 -37.48
CA SER A 943 13.29 6.73 -38.25
C SER A 943 12.07 6.39 -37.39
N ALA A 944 11.96 6.99 -36.20
CA ALA A 944 10.89 6.79 -35.23
C ALA A 944 10.71 5.34 -34.74
N ARG A 945 11.74 4.48 -34.92
CA ARG A 945 11.72 3.10 -34.44
C ARG A 945 12.00 3.10 -32.95
N VAL A 946 11.21 2.34 -32.20
CA VAL A 946 11.38 2.21 -30.75
C VAL A 946 12.61 1.37 -30.44
N ARG A 947 13.45 1.86 -29.53
CA ARG A 947 14.65 1.15 -29.08
C ARG A 947 14.35 0.24 -27.91
N ASN A 948 14.97 -0.93 -27.93
CA ASN A 948 15.11 -1.84 -26.79
C ASN A 948 16.09 -1.28 -25.75
N ARG A 949 16.11 -1.89 -24.56
CA ARG A 949 17.04 -1.54 -23.47
C ARG A 949 18.52 -1.77 -23.82
N ASP A 950 18.81 -2.63 -24.79
CA ASP A 950 20.16 -2.88 -25.32
C ASP A 950 20.58 -1.88 -26.42
N GLY A 951 19.69 -0.95 -26.77
CA GLY A 951 19.90 0.06 -27.83
C GLY A 951 19.52 -0.40 -29.24
N SER A 952 19.19 -1.67 -29.46
CA SER A 952 18.65 -2.18 -30.73
C SER A 952 17.24 -1.64 -31.00
N CYS A 953 16.69 -1.77 -32.21
CA CYS A 953 15.31 -1.37 -32.50
C CYS A 953 14.36 -2.57 -32.45
N ILE A 954 13.21 -2.41 -31.79
CA ILE A 954 12.11 -3.37 -31.79
C ILE A 954 11.50 -3.39 -33.19
N GLN A 955 11.50 -4.56 -33.83
CA GLN A 955 11.03 -4.66 -35.21
C GLN A 955 9.51 -4.47 -35.28
N GLY A 956 9.06 -3.55 -36.12
CA GLY A 956 7.64 -3.26 -36.29
C GLY A 956 7.02 -2.40 -35.20
N LEU A 957 7.80 -1.88 -34.24
CA LEU A 957 7.31 -0.94 -33.22
C LEU A 957 7.86 0.47 -33.45
N TYR A 958 6.95 1.43 -33.50
CA TYR A 958 7.24 2.84 -33.74
C TYR A 958 6.56 3.71 -32.71
N ALA A 959 7.12 4.90 -32.45
CA ALA A 959 6.54 5.88 -31.55
C ALA A 959 6.66 7.29 -32.12
N ALA A 960 5.65 8.11 -31.87
CA ALA A 960 5.56 9.47 -32.42
C ALA A 960 4.98 10.47 -31.42
N GLY A 961 5.26 11.76 -31.65
CA GLY A 961 4.78 12.83 -30.80
C GLY A 961 5.35 12.77 -29.38
N GLU A 962 4.50 12.95 -28.37
CA GLU A 962 4.91 12.97 -26.96
C GLU A 962 5.44 11.61 -26.46
N MET A 963 5.25 10.52 -27.21
CA MET A 963 5.88 9.23 -26.93
C MET A 963 7.39 9.20 -27.19
N ALA A 964 7.91 10.13 -28.00
CA ALA A 964 9.34 10.25 -28.31
C ALA A 964 10.10 10.88 -27.12
N GLY A 965 10.33 10.07 -26.08
CA GLY A 965 10.70 10.49 -24.73
C GLY A 965 12.06 11.18 -24.54
N CYS A 966 12.81 11.39 -25.62
CA CYS A 966 14.16 11.96 -25.55
C CYS A 966 14.34 13.26 -26.32
N LEU A 967 13.27 13.83 -26.88
CA LEU A 967 13.41 14.98 -27.77
C LEU A 967 13.80 16.27 -27.03
N PHE A 968 13.00 16.69 -26.04
CA PHE A 968 13.23 17.92 -25.27
C PHE A 968 13.66 17.61 -23.83
N ARG A 969 14.40 18.53 -23.21
CA ARG A 969 14.81 18.46 -21.80
C ARG A 969 14.87 19.86 -21.21
N HIS A 970 14.51 20.02 -19.93
CA HIS A 970 14.40 21.30 -19.19
C HIS A 970 13.33 22.27 -19.69
N ASP A 971 13.34 22.66 -20.97
CA ASP A 971 12.38 23.58 -21.59
C ASP A 971 12.18 23.25 -23.10
N TYR A 972 11.21 23.89 -23.75
CA TYR A 972 10.95 23.78 -25.18
C TYR A 972 10.35 25.08 -25.71
N LEU A 973 10.59 25.35 -26.99
CA LEU A 973 9.99 26.49 -27.66
C LEU A 973 8.53 26.21 -28.02
N GLY A 974 7.67 27.21 -27.78
CA GLY A 974 6.23 27.11 -28.05
C GLY A 974 5.95 26.65 -29.48
N GLY A 975 5.17 25.57 -29.61
CA GLY A 975 4.84 24.95 -30.89
C GLY A 975 5.79 23.83 -31.35
N ALA A 976 6.95 23.63 -30.71
CA ALA A 976 7.85 22.55 -31.06
C ALA A 976 7.23 21.16 -30.81
N SER A 977 6.37 21.03 -29.80
CA SER A 977 5.64 19.77 -29.53
C SER A 977 4.70 19.38 -30.66
N LEU A 978 3.89 20.32 -31.17
CA LEU A 978 3.00 20.06 -32.30
C LEU A 978 3.77 19.76 -33.58
N THR A 979 4.87 20.47 -33.82
CA THR A 979 5.79 20.14 -34.92
C THR A 979 6.34 18.72 -34.78
N ASN A 980 6.74 18.32 -33.57
CA ASN A 980 7.19 16.96 -33.29
C ASN A 980 6.10 15.92 -33.57
N CYS A 981 4.88 16.13 -33.06
CA CYS A 981 3.74 15.26 -33.34
C CYS A 981 3.52 15.08 -34.84
N LEU A 982 3.54 16.17 -35.60
CA LEU A 982 3.32 16.14 -37.03
C LEU A 982 4.48 15.46 -37.79
N VAL A 983 5.72 15.87 -37.53
CA VAL A 983 6.91 15.34 -38.20
C VAL A 983 7.14 13.86 -37.88
N MET A 984 7.18 13.51 -36.59
CA MET A 984 7.45 12.13 -36.18
C MET A 984 6.27 11.20 -36.47
N GLY A 985 5.03 11.72 -36.45
CA GLY A 985 3.86 10.98 -36.91
C GLY A 985 4.02 10.54 -38.36
N ARG A 986 4.36 11.48 -39.26
CA ARG A 986 4.59 11.17 -40.67
C ARG A 986 5.76 10.20 -40.87
N ILE A 987 6.89 10.41 -40.19
CA ILE A 987 8.04 9.51 -40.30
C ILE A 987 7.65 8.10 -39.85
N ALA A 988 7.02 7.95 -38.68
CA ALA A 988 6.56 6.66 -38.18
C ALA A 988 5.58 5.98 -39.14
N GLY A 989 4.62 6.73 -39.69
CA GLY A 989 3.66 6.21 -40.67
C GLY A 989 4.33 5.66 -41.94
N ARG A 990 5.27 6.42 -42.52
CA ARG A 990 6.02 6.02 -43.72
C ARG A 990 6.90 4.79 -43.47
N GLU A 991 7.60 4.78 -42.34
CA GLU A 991 8.52 3.69 -41.98
C GLU A 991 7.77 2.41 -41.62
N ALA A 992 6.66 2.51 -40.89
CA ALA A 992 5.78 1.39 -40.57
C ALA A 992 5.14 0.78 -41.83
N ALA A 993 4.67 1.61 -42.76
CA ALA A 993 4.16 1.15 -44.05
C ALA A 993 5.25 0.44 -44.87
N SER A 994 6.46 1.00 -44.91
CA SER A 994 7.60 0.39 -45.59
C SER A 994 8.00 -0.95 -44.98
N TYR A 995 7.95 -1.07 -43.65
CA TYR A 995 8.17 -2.33 -42.95
C TYR A 995 7.08 -3.36 -43.26
N ALA A 996 5.81 -2.98 -43.20
CA ALA A 996 4.69 -3.85 -43.55
C ALA A 996 4.75 -4.32 -45.01
N ALA A 997 5.18 -3.47 -45.95
CA ALA A 997 5.38 -3.85 -47.35
C ALA A 997 6.49 -4.89 -47.54
N ARG A 998 7.60 -4.77 -46.79
CA ARG A 998 8.70 -5.75 -46.81
C ARG A 998 8.29 -7.12 -46.26
N LEU A 999 7.47 -7.15 -45.21
CA LEU A 999 6.89 -8.40 -44.70
C LEU A 999 5.96 -9.07 -45.73
N ASN A 1000 5.23 -8.28 -46.50
CA ASN A 1000 4.37 -8.78 -47.57
C ASN A 1000 5.17 -9.37 -48.75
N SER A 1001 6.30 -8.76 -49.12
CA SER A 1001 7.11 -9.23 -50.25
C SER A 1001 7.93 -10.49 -49.92
N SER A 1002 8.37 -10.69 -48.67
CA SER A 1002 9.07 -11.89 -48.24
C SER A 1002 8.18 -13.13 -48.20
N ILE A 1003 6.90 -12.98 -47.86
CA ILE A 1003 5.88 -14.05 -47.92
C ILE A 1003 5.60 -14.45 -49.38
N GLY A 1004 5.59 -13.49 -50.31
CA GLY A 1004 5.37 -13.73 -51.74
C GLY A 1004 6.48 -14.49 -52.47
N GLN A 1005 7.72 -14.48 -51.98
CA GLN A 1005 8.84 -15.21 -52.59
C GLN A 1005 8.87 -16.71 -52.25
N TRP A 1006 8.21 -17.15 -51.18
CA TRP A 1006 8.10 -18.57 -50.84
C TRP A 1006 6.97 -19.29 -51.58
N ALA A 1007 5.95 -18.56 -52.05
CA ALA A 1007 4.84 -19.11 -52.84
C ALA A 1007 5.17 -19.29 -54.35
N ARG A 1008 6.42 -19.01 -54.76
CA ARG A 1008 6.90 -19.16 -56.15
C ARG A 1008 8.21 -19.94 -56.21
N LYS A 1009 8.23 -21.15 -55.67
CA LYS A 1009 9.07 -22.24 -56.19
C LYS A 1009 8.18 -23.49 -56.27
N PRO A 1010 8.16 -24.18 -57.41
CA PRO A 1010 7.30 -25.36 -57.61
C PRO A 1010 7.63 -26.50 -56.65
#